data_AF-A0A4V3SA21-F1
#
_entry.id   AF-A0A4V3SA21-F1
#
_cell.length_a   1.000
_cell.length_b   1.000
_cell.length_c   1.000
_cell.angle_alpha   90.00
_cell.angle_beta   90.00
_cell.angle_gamma   90.00
#
_symmetry.space_group_name_H-M   'P 1'
#
loop_
_entity.id
_entity.type
_entity.pdbx_description
1 polymer ?
#
loop_
_entity_poly.entity_id
_entity_poly.type
_entity_poly.pdbx_seq_one_letter_code
_entity_poly.pdbx_strand_id
1 'polypeptide(L)'
;MRLQLGYLLCLSIAVGFIKEACAVAQNPARTNASSRINPQVEDDEDFVPYQGERFTVFDWMLFRSLGKANGGNVLLSPISIKLALVLLYEGAQDQTAHELAGAMQLPVSTLATREKFNNILKSLQAPSPAYTLNLGSRIYIDNNVLTRQRYAATVKTFYNTDLINANLSDAHAIAAKVNSWVNNITNGHIEKMIDDEKGLEDSVMLIVNGLFFKGAWRRKYFAPENTRVSKFHTNANESINVPYMHTVGRFYYVESSRLDAKILRIPYDGSKFAMYIILPHSLTGVDHIVNEINPFTLARDVWAMQELPLDVWIPKFKFEFTSHLENTLRELGIRDIFDDTALLTGIAKTRRGSRHLMVSDVVHKSGIEVNENGTTAYAATEIQIGNKIEEGAFHANHPFVFYIEDETTGTVLYVGKVQDPLNTSGTTGKVQMEFPSRFNPDTTITPNPAVPGVPAAISTDDRYSFFNIDLLQRVNEGVEGNLILSPASAKIALTSLVEGTGGRTRHELLAALRLPPDEYIIRRIARRTLMPLKSYLNGTEIDVATRLWTKPGLAASSSYMTALRNYYGTDIRQLNFGNANDAANIVNSWVRENTRNNIKSIIQPGTLNADTQMLLTSALYFKGRWLKSFDRDATRVRCFRVPQIGCRDVPMMENTAKYRYDYIASLDADVVEIPYSVRFDSYIISKLAVSNGRTSMLIFLPSHEESDPYLQILSKDLSYVPMKTLLTSINETELVLSIPKFSIESKLDLRSPLMRMGVQDIFSPAANFTGITSNEYLRVGNIIQNAKIEVDEQGTIAAAVTELGIVPLMGNIMPTFIANRPFIFAIVDLVTSEVLFAGRFMGP
;
A
#
# COMPACT_ATOMS: atom_id res chain seq x y z
N MET A 1 -41.93 47.52 -59.63
CA MET A 1 -43.30 47.40 -60.19
C MET A 1 -43.72 45.95 -60.04
N ARG A 2 -44.52 45.61 -59.02
CA ARG A 2 -45.99 45.35 -59.06
C ARG A 2 -46.34 44.11 -59.90
N LEU A 3 -47.13 43.11 -59.48
CA LEU A 3 -48.03 42.85 -58.33
C LEU A 3 -48.33 41.31 -58.38
N GLN A 4 -48.25 40.52 -57.28
CA GLN A 4 -49.36 40.06 -56.39
C GLN A 4 -50.39 39.12 -57.05
N LEU A 5 -51.02 38.10 -56.44
CA LEU A 5 -51.19 37.50 -55.08
C LEU A 5 -51.95 36.17 -55.35
N GLY A 6 -52.02 35.10 -54.54
CA GLY A 6 -51.59 34.83 -53.19
C GLY A 6 -51.72 33.32 -52.86
N TYR A 7 -50.79 32.91 -52.00
CA TYR A 7 -50.53 31.69 -51.21
C TYR A 7 -51.73 30.95 -50.57
N LEU A 8 -51.65 29.68 -50.14
CA LEU A 8 -50.79 28.51 -50.41
C LEU A 8 -51.38 27.26 -49.68
N LEU A 9 -51.20 26.11 -50.33
CA LEU A 9 -51.14 24.68 -49.91
C LEU A 9 -51.12 24.34 -48.39
N CYS A 10 -51.79 23.32 -47.83
CA CYS A 10 -52.03 21.89 -48.18
C CYS A 10 -50.77 21.04 -48.45
N LEU A 11 -50.43 20.14 -47.52
CA LEU A 11 -49.66 18.93 -47.87
C LEU A 11 -49.96 17.76 -46.93
N SER A 12 -50.72 16.82 -47.49
CA SER A 12 -50.83 15.40 -47.13
C SER A 12 -49.87 14.59 -48.01
N ILE A 13 -49.53 13.36 -47.58
CA ILE A 13 -49.22 12.12 -48.35
C ILE A 13 -48.86 11.09 -47.25
N ALA A 14 -49.62 10.02 -46.93
CA ALA A 14 -50.22 8.91 -47.66
C ALA A 14 -49.38 7.59 -47.69
N VAL A 15 -49.87 6.60 -46.90
CA VAL A 15 -50.19 5.18 -47.26
C VAL A 15 -49.01 4.24 -47.55
N GLY A 16 -48.91 2.99 -47.07
CA GLY A 16 -49.77 2.09 -46.28
C GLY A 16 -49.26 0.64 -46.46
N PHE A 17 -49.66 -0.31 -45.60
CA PHE A 17 -50.12 -1.69 -45.94
C PHE A 17 -50.40 -2.51 -44.66
N ILE A 18 -51.36 -3.44 -44.78
CA ILE A 18 -52.21 -4.09 -43.77
C ILE A 18 -51.92 -5.60 -43.66
N LYS A 19 -52.14 -6.21 -42.47
CA LYS A 19 -52.92 -7.46 -42.19
C LYS A 19 -52.69 -7.91 -40.71
N GLU A 20 -53.65 -7.79 -39.79
CA GLU A 20 -54.73 -8.76 -39.39
C GLU A 20 -54.19 -10.11 -38.88
N ALA A 21 -54.65 -10.77 -37.80
CA ALA A 21 -55.79 -10.72 -36.87
C ALA A 21 -55.35 -11.49 -35.58
N CYS A 22 -56.01 -11.55 -34.41
CA CYS A 22 -57.43 -11.63 -34.09
C CYS A 22 -57.63 -11.35 -32.58
N ALA A 23 -58.70 -10.62 -32.22
CA ALA A 23 -59.17 -10.45 -30.85
C ALA A 23 -60.36 -11.40 -30.60
N VAL A 24 -60.55 -11.85 -29.35
CA VAL A 24 -61.87 -12.26 -28.85
C VAL A 24 -62.07 -11.60 -27.48
N ALA A 25 -63.08 -10.75 -27.42
CA ALA A 25 -63.59 -10.10 -26.22
C ALA A 25 -64.74 -10.91 -25.64
N GLN A 26 -64.81 -11.04 -24.30
CA GLN A 26 -66.08 -11.17 -23.58
C GLN A 26 -66.00 -10.41 -22.25
N ASN A 27 -66.96 -9.49 -22.08
CA ASN A 27 -67.40 -8.84 -20.85
C ASN A 27 -68.94 -8.79 -20.98
N PRO A 28 -69.79 -8.63 -19.93
CA PRO A 28 -69.50 -8.27 -18.52
C PRO A 28 -70.37 -9.00 -17.45
N ALA A 29 -70.01 -8.90 -16.16
CA ALA A 29 -70.97 -8.70 -15.05
C ALA A 29 -70.25 -8.43 -13.71
N ARG A 30 -70.75 -7.43 -12.98
CA ARG A 30 -70.25 -6.86 -11.71
C ARG A 30 -70.48 -7.79 -10.51
N THR A 31 -69.56 -7.82 -9.54
CA THR A 31 -69.76 -7.20 -8.19
C THR A 31 -68.55 -7.44 -7.24
N ASN A 32 -68.07 -6.33 -6.67
CA ASN A 32 -67.41 -6.11 -5.37
C ASN A 32 -66.46 -7.16 -4.77
N ALA A 33 -65.18 -6.80 -4.66
CA ALA A 33 -64.52 -6.55 -3.36
C ALA A 33 -63.10 -6.04 -3.57
N SER A 34 -62.75 -5.04 -2.78
CA SER A 34 -61.48 -4.32 -2.72
C SER A 34 -60.28 -5.18 -2.32
N SER A 35 -59.19 -5.11 -3.08
CA SER A 35 -57.84 -4.90 -2.55
C SER A 35 -56.91 -4.47 -3.69
N ARG A 36 -56.46 -3.22 -3.67
CA ARG A 36 -55.34 -2.78 -4.48
C ARG A 36 -54.09 -3.39 -3.85
N ILE A 37 -53.56 -4.45 -4.44
CA ILE A 37 -52.20 -4.89 -4.19
C ILE A 37 -51.31 -3.82 -4.83
N ASN A 38 -50.69 -3.00 -3.98
CA ASN A 38 -49.59 -2.13 -4.37
C ASN A 38 -48.39 -3.03 -4.63
N PRO A 39 -47.65 -2.92 -5.75
CA PRO A 39 -46.44 -3.71 -5.94
C PRO A 39 -45.42 -3.22 -4.91
N GLN A 40 -45.11 -4.06 -3.92
CA GLN A 40 -43.91 -3.85 -3.12
C GLN A 40 -42.72 -3.97 -4.08
N VAL A 41 -41.85 -2.98 -4.06
CA VAL A 41 -40.54 -3.05 -4.70
C VAL A 41 -39.76 -4.08 -3.91
N GLU A 42 -39.69 -5.32 -4.40
CA GLU A 42 -38.74 -6.32 -3.94
C GLU A 42 -37.33 -5.75 -4.18
N ASP A 43 -36.65 -5.45 -3.08
CA ASP A 43 -35.33 -4.81 -3.03
C ASP A 43 -34.28 -5.92 -3.17
N ASP A 44 -34.20 -6.48 -4.39
CA ASP A 44 -33.43 -7.67 -4.81
C ASP A 44 -31.94 -7.39 -5.14
N GLU A 45 -31.37 -6.26 -4.71
CA GLU A 45 -29.96 -5.94 -4.99
C GLU A 45 -29.03 -6.53 -3.92
N ASP A 46 -28.34 -7.61 -4.29
CA ASP A 46 -27.22 -8.19 -3.54
C ASP A 46 -26.09 -7.16 -3.38
N PHE A 47 -25.53 -7.04 -2.17
CA PHE A 47 -24.46 -6.09 -1.90
C PHE A 47 -23.14 -6.62 -2.47
N VAL A 48 -22.57 -5.86 -3.40
CA VAL A 48 -21.24 -6.13 -3.95
C VAL A 48 -20.27 -5.06 -3.42
N PRO A 49 -19.25 -5.43 -2.62
CA PRO A 49 -18.24 -4.50 -2.18
C PRO A 49 -17.48 -3.85 -3.34
N TYR A 50 -16.97 -2.63 -3.12
CA TYR A 50 -16.14 -1.94 -4.11
C TYR A 50 -14.96 -2.83 -4.58
N GLN A 51 -14.88 -3.03 -5.89
CA GLN A 51 -13.94 -3.95 -6.54
C GLN A 51 -12.64 -3.28 -7.02
N GLY A 52 -12.59 -1.94 -6.99
CA GLY A 52 -11.41 -1.19 -7.42
C GLY A 52 -10.35 -1.02 -6.33
N GLU A 53 -9.24 -0.39 -6.71
CA GLU A 53 -8.15 -0.06 -5.80
C GLU A 53 -8.58 1.01 -4.77
N ARG A 54 -8.58 0.63 -3.49
CA ARG A 54 -8.89 1.52 -2.36
C ARG A 54 -7.70 2.42 -2.03
N PHE A 55 -7.93 3.73 -2.10
CA PHE A 55 -6.94 4.75 -1.76
C PHE A 55 -7.01 5.13 -0.28
N THR A 56 -6.90 4.14 0.62
CA THR A 56 -7.27 4.26 2.04
C THR A 56 -6.15 3.96 3.03
N VAL A 57 -4.95 3.56 2.58
CA VAL A 57 -3.86 3.21 3.52
C VAL A 57 -3.45 4.38 4.41
N PHE A 58 -3.29 5.57 3.83
CA PHE A 58 -3.04 6.80 4.60
C PHE A 58 -4.15 7.08 5.62
N ASP A 59 -5.41 6.83 5.26
CA ASP A 59 -6.58 7.08 6.11
C ASP A 59 -6.52 6.28 7.40
N TRP A 60 -6.22 4.98 7.29
CA TRP A 60 -6.13 4.08 8.43
C TRP A 60 -4.85 4.31 9.25
N MET A 61 -3.74 4.69 8.61
CA MET A 61 -2.52 5.08 9.33
C MET A 61 -2.77 6.34 10.18
N LEU A 62 -3.45 7.33 9.61
CA LEU A 62 -3.80 8.57 10.29
C LEU A 62 -4.77 8.33 11.45
N PHE A 63 -5.83 7.56 11.21
CA PHE A 63 -6.79 7.18 12.25
C PHE A 63 -6.12 6.44 13.40
N ARG A 64 -5.24 5.48 13.09
CA ARG A 64 -4.50 4.73 14.10
C ARG A 64 -3.62 5.62 14.96
N SER A 65 -2.88 6.55 14.34
CA SER A 65 -1.99 7.46 15.07
C SER A 65 -2.77 8.32 16.05
N LEU A 66 -3.90 8.89 15.61
CA LEU A 66 -4.75 9.73 16.45
C LEU A 66 -5.55 8.93 17.48
N GLY A 67 -6.02 7.73 17.11
CA GLY A 67 -6.75 6.82 17.97
C GLY A 67 -5.92 6.32 19.16
N LYS A 68 -4.60 6.15 18.96
CA LYS A 68 -3.62 5.85 20.02
C LYS A 68 -3.34 7.04 20.93
N ALA A 69 -3.23 8.24 20.35
CA ALA A 69 -2.92 9.44 21.11
C ALA A 69 -4.10 9.94 21.96
N ASN A 70 -5.34 9.52 21.66
CA ASN A 70 -6.54 10.00 22.31
C ASN A 70 -7.34 8.86 22.95
N GLY A 71 -7.50 8.93 24.28
CA GLY A 71 -8.32 7.98 25.04
C GLY A 71 -9.83 8.19 24.92
N GLY A 72 -10.29 9.31 24.34
CA GLY A 72 -11.71 9.64 24.16
C GLY A 72 -12.26 9.32 22.77
N ASN A 73 -13.37 9.95 22.42
CA ASN A 73 -13.93 9.90 21.07
C ASN A 73 -12.94 10.49 20.06
N VAL A 74 -12.87 9.88 18.88
CA VAL A 74 -12.04 10.36 17.76
C VAL A 74 -12.89 10.38 16.50
N LEU A 75 -12.78 11.43 15.69
CA LEU A 75 -13.43 11.52 14.39
C LEU A 75 -12.52 12.24 13.41
N LEU A 76 -12.42 11.70 12.20
CA LEU A 76 -11.63 12.28 11.12
C LEU A 76 -12.41 12.19 9.81
N SER A 77 -12.18 13.16 8.94
CA SER A 77 -12.42 13.02 7.50
C SER A 77 -11.09 12.86 6.77
N PRO A 78 -10.66 11.62 6.47
CA PRO A 78 -9.43 11.38 5.75
C PRO A 78 -9.41 12.03 4.36
N ILE A 79 -10.54 12.03 3.66
CA ILE A 79 -10.63 12.67 2.34
C ILE A 79 -10.42 14.19 2.42
N SER A 80 -10.95 14.86 3.44
CA SER A 80 -10.72 16.30 3.67
C SER A 80 -9.24 16.62 3.87
N ILE A 81 -8.55 15.78 4.64
CA ILE A 81 -7.13 15.95 4.95
C ILE A 81 -6.27 15.65 3.71
N LYS A 82 -6.57 14.57 2.97
CA LYS A 82 -5.91 14.26 1.69
C LYS A 82 -6.06 15.39 0.68
N LEU A 83 -7.24 16.02 0.61
CA LEU A 83 -7.46 17.18 -0.26
C LEU A 83 -6.60 18.39 0.15
N ALA A 84 -6.45 18.67 1.44
CA ALA A 84 -5.57 19.75 1.89
C ALA A 84 -4.09 19.46 1.55
N LEU A 85 -3.64 18.23 1.79
CA LEU A 85 -2.26 17.80 1.55
C LEU A 85 -1.91 17.72 0.06
N VAL A 86 -2.84 17.29 -0.81
CA VAL A 86 -2.59 17.25 -2.25
C VAL A 86 -2.51 18.66 -2.86
N LEU A 87 -3.24 19.63 -2.32
CA LEU A 87 -3.10 21.04 -2.71
C LEU A 87 -1.70 21.58 -2.39
N LEU A 88 -1.14 21.20 -1.23
CA LEU A 88 0.25 21.53 -0.89
C LEU A 88 1.23 20.81 -1.82
N TYR A 89 0.99 19.54 -2.13
CA TYR A 89 1.82 18.74 -3.05
C TYR A 89 1.94 19.37 -4.45
N GLU A 90 0.86 19.94 -5.00
CA GLU A 90 0.88 20.64 -6.30
C GLU A 90 1.80 21.88 -6.32
N GLY A 91 2.12 22.42 -5.14
CA GLY A 91 3.02 23.55 -4.94
C GLY A 91 4.40 23.17 -4.42
N ALA A 92 4.60 21.93 -3.99
CA ALA A 92 5.82 21.42 -3.38
C ALA A 92 6.85 20.97 -4.42
N GLN A 93 8.13 20.99 -4.03
CA GLN A 93 9.25 20.46 -4.83
C GLN A 93 10.16 19.58 -3.96
N ASP A 94 11.03 18.82 -4.63
CA ASP A 94 12.10 18.03 -4.00
C ASP A 94 11.60 17.21 -2.80
N GLN A 95 12.29 17.30 -1.65
CA GLN A 95 11.99 16.50 -0.45
C GLN A 95 10.57 16.73 0.05
N THR A 96 10.09 17.97 0.09
CA THR A 96 8.72 18.30 0.52
C THR A 96 7.68 17.56 -0.32
N ALA A 97 7.86 17.54 -1.64
CA ALA A 97 6.96 16.82 -2.55
C ALA A 97 7.06 15.30 -2.37
N HIS A 98 8.26 14.77 -2.17
CA HIS A 98 8.48 13.32 -1.96
C HIS A 98 7.85 12.83 -0.66
N GLU A 99 7.94 13.61 0.42
CA GLU A 99 7.32 13.26 1.72
C GLU A 99 5.79 13.23 1.62
N LEU A 100 5.19 14.25 1.01
CA LEU A 100 3.75 14.30 0.77
C LEU A 100 3.28 13.15 -0.13
N ALA A 101 3.98 12.89 -1.24
CA ALA A 101 3.63 11.83 -2.16
C ALA A 101 3.78 10.44 -1.54
N GLY A 102 4.87 10.21 -0.81
CA GLY A 102 5.15 8.93 -0.17
C GLY A 102 4.17 8.62 0.96
N ALA A 103 3.87 9.59 1.83
CA ALA A 103 2.95 9.39 2.95
C ALA A 103 1.50 9.16 2.48
N MET A 104 1.04 9.93 1.48
CA MET A 104 -0.31 9.76 0.93
C MET A 104 -0.42 8.61 -0.08
N GLN A 105 0.70 7.98 -0.48
CA GLN A 105 0.77 6.96 -1.53
C GLN A 105 0.21 7.45 -2.87
N LEU A 106 0.59 8.67 -3.26
CA LEU A 106 0.13 9.25 -4.52
C LEU A 106 0.61 8.43 -5.73
N PRO A 107 -0.18 8.39 -6.82
CA PRO A 107 0.28 7.84 -8.08
C PRO A 107 1.62 8.43 -8.53
N VAL A 108 2.41 7.62 -9.25
CA VAL A 108 3.78 7.99 -9.70
C VAL A 108 3.79 9.26 -10.56
N SER A 109 2.72 9.51 -11.32
CA SER A 109 2.61 10.71 -12.15
C SER A 109 1.63 11.72 -11.57
N THR A 110 1.98 13.00 -11.67
CA THR A 110 1.11 14.12 -11.25
C THR A 110 -0.22 14.14 -12.01
N LEU A 111 -0.26 13.71 -13.27
CA LEU A 111 -1.49 13.59 -14.03
C LEU A 111 -2.42 12.52 -13.44
N ALA A 112 -1.90 11.33 -13.15
CA ALA A 112 -2.68 10.27 -12.53
C ALA A 112 -3.20 10.68 -11.13
N THR A 113 -2.40 11.41 -10.36
CA THR A 113 -2.84 12.01 -9.09
C THR A 113 -4.04 12.94 -9.31
N ARG A 114 -3.93 13.88 -10.25
CA ARG A 114 -5.01 14.82 -10.57
C ARG A 114 -6.27 14.10 -11.05
N GLU A 115 -6.14 13.09 -11.90
CA GLU A 115 -7.26 12.29 -12.37
C GLU A 115 -7.94 11.53 -11.23
N LYS A 116 -7.17 10.90 -10.34
CA LYS A 116 -7.69 10.19 -9.16
C LYS A 116 -8.52 11.13 -8.28
N PHE A 117 -7.97 12.29 -7.88
CA PHE A 117 -8.68 13.25 -7.03
C PHE A 117 -9.86 13.91 -7.76
N ASN A 118 -9.74 14.21 -9.05
CA ASN A 118 -10.86 14.75 -9.84
C ASN A 118 -12.02 13.75 -9.92
N ASN A 119 -11.74 12.45 -10.08
CA ASN A 119 -12.78 11.41 -10.10
C ASN A 119 -13.46 11.28 -8.73
N ILE A 120 -12.70 11.34 -7.63
CA ILE A 120 -13.26 11.36 -6.28
C ILE A 120 -14.15 12.59 -6.09
N LEU A 121 -13.67 13.78 -6.45
CA LEU A 121 -14.44 15.02 -6.33
C LEU A 121 -15.71 15.00 -7.18
N LYS A 122 -15.65 14.51 -8.42
CA LYS A 122 -16.84 14.35 -9.27
C LYS A 122 -17.86 13.42 -8.66
N SER A 123 -17.43 12.30 -8.06
CA SER A 123 -18.33 11.40 -7.34
C SER A 123 -18.97 12.11 -6.15
N LEU A 124 -18.17 12.72 -5.27
CA LEU A 124 -18.65 13.32 -4.03
C LEU A 124 -19.49 14.59 -4.24
N GLN A 125 -19.24 15.35 -5.32
CA GLN A 125 -19.99 16.57 -5.63
C GLN A 125 -21.20 16.32 -6.55
N ALA A 126 -21.47 15.06 -6.91
CA ALA A 126 -22.65 14.72 -7.70
C ALA A 126 -23.94 14.99 -6.89
N PRO A 127 -24.88 15.81 -7.39
CA PRO A 127 -26.11 16.11 -6.68
C PRO A 127 -26.98 14.85 -6.58
N SER A 128 -27.62 14.67 -5.42
CA SER A 128 -28.53 13.55 -5.17
C SER A 128 -29.74 14.04 -4.37
N PRO A 129 -30.95 13.55 -4.68
CA PRO A 129 -32.12 13.79 -3.83
C PRO A 129 -32.10 12.93 -2.55
N ALA A 130 -31.30 11.86 -2.50
CA ALA A 130 -31.29 10.90 -1.39
C ALA A 130 -30.40 11.32 -0.20
N TYR A 131 -29.38 12.16 -0.45
CA TYR A 131 -28.44 12.63 0.56
C TYR A 131 -27.97 14.05 0.26
N THR A 132 -27.51 14.77 1.28
CA THR A 132 -26.81 16.06 1.14
C THR A 132 -25.34 15.86 1.46
N LEU A 133 -24.46 16.14 0.50
CA LEU A 133 -23.02 16.09 0.67
C LEU A 133 -22.42 17.39 0.15
N ASN A 134 -21.90 18.20 1.07
CA ASN A 134 -21.21 19.46 0.75
C ASN A 134 -19.72 19.26 1.00
N LEU A 135 -18.91 19.38 -0.05
CA LEU A 135 -17.46 19.30 0.03
C LEU A 135 -16.84 20.49 -0.68
N GLY A 136 -15.97 21.22 0.02
CA GLY A 136 -15.25 22.35 -0.57
C GLY A 136 -13.89 22.57 0.08
N SER A 137 -12.95 23.07 -0.73
CA SER A 137 -11.64 23.52 -0.29
C SER A 137 -11.44 24.98 -0.67
N ARG A 138 -10.78 25.74 0.18
CA ARG A 138 -10.34 27.11 -0.10
C ARG A 138 -8.92 27.32 0.38
N ILE A 139 -8.18 28.11 -0.40
CA ILE A 139 -6.85 28.57 -0.06
C ILE A 139 -6.92 30.09 0.13
N TYR A 140 -6.48 30.57 1.29
CA TYR A 140 -6.24 31.98 1.54
C TYR A 140 -4.73 32.23 1.49
N ILE A 141 -4.28 33.19 0.68
CA ILE A 141 -2.87 33.56 0.54
C ILE A 141 -2.70 35.03 0.88
N ASP A 142 -1.63 35.35 1.59
CA ASP A 142 -1.37 36.73 2.01
C ASP A 142 -1.12 37.65 0.80
N ASN A 143 -1.60 38.88 0.87
CA ASN A 143 -1.44 39.88 -0.19
C ASN A 143 0.04 40.13 -0.57
N ASN A 144 0.99 39.86 0.34
CA ASN A 144 2.41 40.01 0.09
C ASN A 144 3.03 38.85 -0.71
N VAL A 145 2.29 37.77 -0.95
CA VAL A 145 2.75 36.59 -1.71
C VAL A 145 2.30 36.69 -3.16
N LEU A 146 3.26 36.81 -4.08
CA LEU A 146 3.00 36.76 -5.52
C LEU A 146 2.82 35.31 -6.00
N THR A 147 1.58 34.82 -5.98
CA THR A 147 1.22 33.46 -6.41
C THR A 147 1.53 33.18 -7.88
N ARG A 148 2.00 31.97 -8.19
CA ARG A 148 2.16 31.48 -9.57
C ARG A 148 0.80 31.22 -10.20
N GLN A 149 0.53 31.84 -11.35
CA GLN A 149 -0.72 31.62 -12.09
C GLN A 149 -0.93 30.15 -12.48
N ARG A 150 0.15 29.41 -12.78
CA ARG A 150 0.07 27.97 -13.07
C ARG A 150 -0.47 27.17 -11.88
N TYR A 151 -0.04 27.49 -10.66
CA TYR A 151 -0.54 26.84 -9.45
C TYR A 151 -2.02 27.16 -9.24
N ALA A 152 -2.39 28.44 -9.31
CA ALA A 152 -3.78 28.90 -9.19
C ALA A 152 -4.71 28.21 -10.22
N ALA A 153 -4.27 28.10 -11.48
CA ALA A 153 -5.01 27.39 -12.51
C ALA A 153 -5.11 25.88 -12.21
N THR A 154 -4.05 25.27 -11.73
CA THR A 154 -4.02 23.84 -11.40
C THR A 154 -5.00 23.49 -10.29
N VAL A 155 -4.96 24.20 -9.16
CA VAL A 155 -5.86 23.93 -8.03
C VAL A 155 -7.33 24.19 -8.38
N LYS A 156 -7.59 25.19 -9.24
CA LYS A 156 -8.94 25.48 -9.72
C LYS A 156 -9.45 24.40 -10.68
N THR A 157 -8.65 23.98 -11.65
CA THR A 157 -9.08 23.05 -12.71
C THR A 157 -9.22 21.61 -12.21
N PHE A 158 -8.28 21.12 -11.40
CA PHE A 158 -8.24 19.70 -11.04
C PHE A 158 -8.87 19.38 -9.68
N TYR A 159 -8.94 20.37 -8.78
CA TYR A 159 -9.41 20.19 -7.41
C TYR A 159 -10.60 21.09 -7.04
N ASN A 160 -11.14 21.83 -8.02
CA ASN A 160 -12.23 22.80 -7.84
C ASN A 160 -12.04 23.72 -6.62
N THR A 161 -10.80 24.13 -6.37
CA THR A 161 -10.41 24.89 -5.18
C THR A 161 -10.19 26.35 -5.53
N ASP A 162 -10.81 27.24 -4.75
CA ASP A 162 -10.62 28.68 -4.90
C ASP A 162 -9.38 29.16 -4.15
N LEU A 163 -8.63 30.06 -4.79
CA LEU A 163 -7.48 30.75 -4.21
C LEU A 163 -7.84 32.22 -4.01
N ILE A 164 -7.85 32.67 -2.76
CA ILE A 164 -8.29 33.99 -2.33
C ILE A 164 -7.09 34.74 -1.77
N ASN A 165 -6.78 35.90 -2.35
CA ASN A 165 -5.82 36.82 -1.76
C ASN A 165 -6.48 37.57 -0.60
N ALA A 166 -5.85 37.57 0.55
CA ALA A 166 -6.38 38.17 1.76
C ALA A 166 -5.25 38.79 2.61
N ASN A 167 -5.58 39.70 3.53
CA ASN A 167 -4.61 40.23 4.49
C ASN A 167 -4.60 39.29 5.71
N LEU A 168 -3.64 38.36 5.81
CA LEU A 168 -3.62 37.40 6.92
C LEU A 168 -3.14 38.02 8.24
N SER A 169 -2.49 39.18 8.19
CA SER A 169 -2.14 39.95 9.40
C SER A 169 -3.38 40.51 10.14
N ASP A 170 -4.53 40.61 9.47
CA ASP A 170 -5.82 40.89 10.13
C ASP A 170 -6.50 39.57 10.50
N ALA A 171 -5.94 38.92 11.53
CA ALA A 171 -6.34 37.59 11.99
C ALA A 171 -7.84 37.49 12.28
N HIS A 172 -8.42 38.52 12.89
CA HIS A 172 -9.84 38.56 13.22
C HIS A 172 -10.73 38.58 11.97
N ALA A 173 -10.43 39.45 11.00
CA ALA A 173 -11.22 39.53 9.78
C ALA A 173 -11.12 38.25 8.94
N ILE A 174 -9.96 37.59 8.91
CA ILE A 174 -9.78 36.31 8.20
C ILE A 174 -10.47 35.17 8.94
N ALA A 175 -10.33 35.05 10.25
CA ALA A 175 -11.02 34.05 11.05
C ALA A 175 -12.54 34.16 10.87
N ALA A 176 -13.10 35.38 10.92
CA ALA A 176 -14.53 35.60 10.67
C ALA A 176 -14.97 35.15 9.27
N LYS A 177 -14.19 35.43 8.23
CA LYS A 177 -14.48 34.98 6.85
C LYS A 177 -14.40 33.46 6.70
N VAL A 178 -13.39 32.84 7.28
CA VAL A 178 -13.20 31.38 7.25
C VAL A 178 -14.34 30.70 8.01
N ASN A 179 -14.64 31.14 9.23
CA ASN A 179 -15.71 30.60 10.05
C ASN A 179 -17.07 30.76 9.36
N SER A 180 -17.36 31.92 8.75
CA SER A 180 -18.58 32.11 7.97
C SER A 180 -18.68 31.15 6.78
N TRP A 181 -17.58 30.92 6.05
CA TRP A 181 -17.56 29.98 4.94
C TRP A 181 -17.75 28.53 5.38
N VAL A 182 -17.04 28.10 6.42
CA VAL A 182 -17.17 26.74 6.99
C VAL A 182 -18.58 26.52 7.52
N ASN A 183 -19.13 27.48 8.25
CA ASN A 183 -20.51 27.43 8.75
C ASN A 183 -21.52 27.23 7.60
N ASN A 184 -21.36 27.97 6.49
CA ASN A 184 -22.21 27.81 5.31
C ASN A 184 -22.05 26.43 4.64
N ILE A 185 -20.82 25.95 4.42
CA ILE A 185 -20.60 24.61 3.82
C ILE A 185 -21.18 23.51 4.71
N THR A 186 -21.08 23.68 6.02
CA THR A 186 -21.51 22.69 7.02
C THR A 186 -22.96 22.88 7.48
N ASN A 187 -23.73 23.75 6.83
CA ASN A 187 -25.11 24.04 7.17
C ASN A 187 -25.32 24.32 8.68
N GLY A 188 -24.44 25.09 9.32
CA GLY A 188 -24.56 25.38 10.75
C GLY A 188 -23.83 24.42 11.69
N HIS A 189 -23.33 23.28 11.21
CA HIS A 189 -22.84 22.23 12.12
C HIS A 189 -21.39 22.45 12.58
N ILE A 190 -20.62 23.29 11.89
CA ILE A 190 -19.31 23.76 12.36
C ILE A 190 -19.35 25.29 12.33
N GLU A 191 -19.73 25.89 13.46
CA GLU A 191 -19.85 27.35 13.59
C GLU A 191 -18.49 28.06 13.57
N LYS A 192 -17.48 27.45 14.19
CA LYS A 192 -16.11 27.97 14.26
C LYS A 192 -15.10 26.88 13.92
N MET A 193 -14.33 27.12 12.88
CA MET A 193 -13.16 26.31 12.48
C MET A 193 -11.88 26.85 13.14
N ILE A 194 -11.77 28.17 13.23
CA ILE A 194 -10.66 28.87 13.85
C ILE A 194 -11.14 29.48 15.15
N ASP A 195 -10.70 28.88 16.26
CA ASP A 195 -11.01 29.31 17.62
C ASP A 195 -9.88 30.21 18.21
N ASP A 196 -8.62 29.93 17.86
CA ASP A 196 -7.47 30.76 18.24
C ASP A 196 -6.97 31.59 17.04
N GLU A 197 -7.34 32.87 17.04
CA GLU A 197 -6.97 33.81 15.98
C GLU A 197 -5.47 34.17 16.01
N LYS A 198 -4.80 34.05 17.17
CA LYS A 198 -3.40 34.49 17.32
C LYS A 198 -2.44 33.69 16.44
N GLY A 199 -2.76 32.42 16.19
CA GLY A 199 -1.96 31.56 15.31
C GLY A 199 -1.98 31.98 13.83
N LEU A 200 -2.87 32.89 13.43
CA LEU A 200 -2.96 33.39 12.07
C LEU A 200 -2.06 34.60 11.78
N GLU A 201 -1.60 35.32 12.80
CA GLU A 201 -0.88 36.61 12.62
C GLU A 201 0.41 36.46 11.81
N ASP A 202 1.12 35.34 11.96
CA ASP A 202 2.35 35.01 11.22
C ASP A 202 2.11 34.12 9.99
N SER A 203 0.85 33.81 9.67
CA SER A 203 0.51 32.89 8.58
C SER A 203 0.56 33.60 7.22
N VAL A 204 1.25 32.98 6.26
CA VAL A 204 1.34 33.47 4.87
C VAL A 204 0.37 32.75 3.91
N MET A 205 -0.16 31.61 4.35
CA MET A 205 -1.10 30.79 3.60
C MET A 205 -1.94 29.94 4.56
N LEU A 206 -3.23 29.82 4.28
CA LEU A 206 -4.18 29.00 5.04
C LEU A 206 -4.99 28.14 4.05
N ILE A 207 -5.01 26.82 4.26
CA ILE A 207 -5.86 25.89 3.51
C ILE A 207 -6.98 25.43 4.44
N VAL A 208 -8.22 25.61 3.99
CA VAL A 208 -9.41 25.21 4.73
C VAL A 208 -10.19 24.23 3.87
N ASN A 209 -10.51 23.07 4.43
CA ASN A 209 -11.44 22.14 3.82
C ASN A 209 -12.68 21.99 4.71
N GLY A 210 -13.86 22.02 4.10
CA GLY A 210 -15.13 21.73 4.74
C GLY A 210 -15.79 20.52 4.08
N LEU A 211 -16.23 19.58 4.90
CA LEU A 211 -17.03 18.43 4.50
C LEU A 211 -18.25 18.33 5.41
N PHE A 212 -19.43 18.21 4.82
CA PHE A 212 -20.68 17.92 5.50
C PHE A 212 -21.42 16.83 4.77
N PHE A 213 -21.79 15.79 5.50
CA PHE A 213 -22.57 14.67 4.99
C PHE A 213 -23.83 14.49 5.84
N LYS A 214 -24.97 14.38 5.15
CA LYS A 214 -26.27 14.07 5.72
C LYS A 214 -26.94 13.03 4.82
N GLY A 215 -27.18 11.84 5.35
CA GLY A 215 -27.79 10.73 4.62
C GLY A 215 -28.84 10.03 5.48
N ALA A 216 -29.95 9.62 4.88
CA ALA A 216 -30.96 8.80 5.56
C ALA A 216 -30.61 7.31 5.44
N TRP A 217 -31.00 6.47 6.39
CA TRP A 217 -30.89 5.01 6.24
C TRP A 217 -31.78 4.51 5.10
N ARG A 218 -31.27 3.60 4.25
CA ARG A 218 -31.99 3.12 3.05
C ARG A 218 -33.41 2.62 3.35
N ARG A 219 -33.56 1.77 4.37
CA ARG A 219 -34.85 1.15 4.74
C ARG A 219 -35.49 1.75 5.99
N LYS A 220 -35.05 2.93 6.45
CA LYS A 220 -35.52 3.55 7.72
C LYS A 220 -35.57 2.53 8.88
N TYR A 221 -34.45 1.85 9.09
CA TYR A 221 -34.37 0.67 9.96
C TYR A 221 -34.89 0.91 11.39
N PHE A 222 -34.70 2.12 11.93
CA PHE A 222 -34.97 2.43 13.33
C PHE A 222 -36.22 3.31 13.46
N ALA A 223 -37.23 2.79 14.14
CA ALA A 223 -38.40 3.57 14.52
C ALA A 223 -38.12 4.32 15.84
N PRO A 224 -38.33 5.65 15.94
CA PRO A 224 -38.06 6.42 17.17
C PRO A 224 -38.73 5.87 18.43
N GLU A 225 -39.90 5.25 18.28
CA GLU A 225 -40.65 4.58 19.36
C GLU A 225 -39.94 3.34 19.94
N ASN A 226 -39.00 2.75 19.19
CA ASN A 226 -38.18 1.63 19.66
C ASN A 226 -36.92 2.09 20.39
N THR A 227 -36.63 3.40 20.38
CA THR A 227 -35.45 3.93 21.08
C THR A 227 -35.61 3.76 22.60
N ARG A 228 -34.63 3.10 23.23
CA ARG A 228 -34.67 2.79 24.66
C ARG A 228 -33.37 3.17 25.34
N VAL A 229 -33.46 3.67 26.57
CA VAL A 229 -32.27 3.93 27.39
C VAL A 229 -31.74 2.60 27.93
N SER A 230 -30.46 2.32 27.70
CA SER A 230 -29.78 1.13 28.21
C SER A 230 -28.32 1.47 28.57
N LYS A 231 -27.60 0.52 29.17
CA LYS A 231 -26.22 0.70 29.59
C LYS A 231 -25.25 0.64 28.41
N PHE A 232 -24.28 1.55 28.40
CA PHE A 232 -23.09 1.50 27.58
C PHE A 232 -21.87 1.43 28.50
N HIS A 233 -21.01 0.43 28.31
CA HIS A 233 -19.83 0.18 29.13
C HIS A 233 -18.65 0.97 28.58
N THR A 234 -18.34 2.14 29.14
CA THR A 234 -17.20 2.98 28.70
C THR A 234 -15.85 2.32 28.98
N ASN A 235 -15.79 1.42 29.95
CA ASN A 235 -14.67 0.54 30.27
C ASN A 235 -15.18 -0.70 31.02
N ALA A 236 -14.27 -1.60 31.47
CA ALA A 236 -14.63 -2.85 32.14
C ALA A 236 -15.43 -2.66 33.46
N ASN A 237 -15.29 -1.51 34.13
CA ASN A 237 -15.85 -1.27 35.46
C ASN A 237 -16.95 -0.19 35.49
N GLU A 238 -17.10 0.57 34.41
CA GLU A 238 -17.97 1.75 34.35
C GLU A 238 -18.99 1.62 33.22
N SER A 239 -20.20 2.11 33.48
CA SER A 239 -21.26 2.16 32.49
C SER A 239 -22.13 3.39 32.65
N ILE A 240 -22.56 3.96 31.54
CA ILE A 240 -23.45 5.12 31.46
C ILE A 240 -24.77 4.72 30.80
N ASN A 241 -25.85 5.47 31.05
CA ASN A 241 -27.15 5.24 30.42
C ASN A 241 -27.25 6.05 29.13
N VAL A 242 -27.37 5.38 27.98
CA VAL A 242 -27.44 6.02 26.66
C VAL A 242 -28.71 5.59 25.91
N PRO A 243 -29.30 6.45 25.08
CA PRO A 243 -30.41 6.07 24.22
C PRO A 243 -29.90 5.20 23.07
N TYR A 244 -30.40 3.98 22.97
CA TYR A 244 -30.16 3.06 21.85
C TYR A 244 -31.31 3.07 20.87
N MET A 245 -30.96 3.18 19.60
CA MET A 245 -31.84 2.86 18.49
C MET A 245 -31.89 1.34 18.36
N HIS A 246 -33.08 0.78 18.19
CA HIS A 246 -33.32 -0.66 18.16
C HIS A 246 -34.14 -1.07 16.94
N THR A 247 -33.74 -2.18 16.31
CA THR A 247 -34.49 -2.81 15.23
C THR A 247 -34.11 -4.28 15.08
N VAL A 248 -35.04 -5.07 14.54
CA VAL A 248 -34.77 -6.44 14.10
C VAL A 248 -34.99 -6.47 12.59
N GLY A 249 -33.97 -6.90 11.85
CA GLY A 249 -34.01 -6.85 10.39
C GLY A 249 -32.85 -7.60 9.75
N ARG A 250 -32.80 -7.59 8.42
CA ARG A 250 -31.71 -8.19 7.66
C ARG A 250 -30.61 -7.17 7.39
N PHE A 251 -29.37 -7.52 7.75
CA PHE A 251 -28.19 -6.69 7.56
C PHE A 251 -27.00 -7.51 7.10
N TYR A 252 -26.10 -6.87 6.35
CA TYR A 252 -24.81 -7.47 6.00
C TYR A 252 -23.89 -7.47 7.22
N TYR A 253 -23.38 -8.65 7.55
CA TYR A 253 -22.66 -8.91 8.78
C TYR A 253 -21.55 -9.94 8.60
N VAL A 254 -20.48 -9.80 9.37
CA VAL A 254 -19.41 -10.78 9.49
C VAL A 254 -18.79 -10.77 10.88
N GLU A 255 -18.31 -11.93 11.33
CA GLU A 255 -17.43 -12.07 12.47
C GLU A 255 -15.97 -12.10 12.00
N SER A 256 -15.18 -11.10 12.38
CA SER A 256 -13.75 -11.05 12.05
C SER A 256 -12.93 -11.69 13.16
N SER A 257 -12.44 -12.90 12.92
CA SER A 257 -11.51 -13.59 13.83
C SER A 257 -10.18 -12.87 14.02
N ARG A 258 -9.76 -12.05 13.04
CA ARG A 258 -8.49 -11.31 13.10
C ARG A 258 -8.59 -10.03 13.93
N LEU A 259 -9.71 -9.32 13.81
CA LEU A 259 -9.94 -8.12 14.61
C LEU A 259 -10.54 -8.45 15.98
N ASP A 260 -10.93 -9.72 16.19
CA ASP A 260 -11.74 -10.16 17.33
C ASP A 260 -12.98 -9.27 17.50
N ALA A 261 -13.74 -9.13 16.41
CA ALA A 261 -14.81 -8.14 16.31
C ALA A 261 -15.93 -8.55 15.37
N LYS A 262 -17.13 -8.06 15.67
CA LYS A 262 -18.32 -8.06 14.81
C LYS A 262 -18.29 -6.87 13.88
N ILE A 263 -18.61 -7.06 12.60
CA ILE A 263 -18.71 -5.97 11.63
C ILE A 263 -20.12 -5.94 11.04
N LEU A 264 -20.78 -4.80 11.19
CA LEU A 264 -22.12 -4.53 10.67
C LEU A 264 -22.07 -3.46 9.58
N ARG A 265 -22.77 -3.69 8.46
CA ARG A 265 -22.98 -2.68 7.40
C ARG A 265 -24.42 -2.17 7.42
N ILE A 266 -24.58 -0.85 7.39
CA ILE A 266 -25.87 -0.15 7.33
C ILE A 266 -25.86 0.83 6.16
N PRO A 267 -26.55 0.52 5.05
CA PRO A 267 -26.56 1.39 3.87
C PRO A 267 -27.42 2.64 4.07
N TYR A 268 -26.96 3.75 3.50
CA TYR A 268 -27.75 4.96 3.33
C TYR A 268 -28.61 4.90 2.06
N ASP A 269 -29.63 5.74 2.00
CA ASP A 269 -30.49 5.92 0.85
C ASP A 269 -29.68 6.40 -0.37
N GLY A 270 -30.12 6.00 -1.57
CA GLY A 270 -29.41 6.23 -2.83
C GLY A 270 -28.28 5.24 -3.14
N SER A 271 -28.14 4.16 -2.38
CA SER A 271 -27.25 3.00 -2.67
C SER A 271 -25.78 3.34 -2.96
N LYS A 272 -25.29 4.45 -2.40
CA LYS A 272 -23.93 4.96 -2.64
C LYS A 272 -23.02 4.91 -1.42
N PHE A 273 -23.58 5.24 -0.26
CA PHE A 273 -22.84 5.30 0.98
C PHE A 273 -23.34 4.24 1.94
N ALA A 274 -22.43 3.70 2.75
CA ALA A 274 -22.79 2.86 3.89
C ALA A 274 -21.95 3.23 5.11
N MET A 275 -22.55 3.08 6.29
CA MET A 275 -21.84 3.07 7.55
C MET A 275 -21.47 1.64 7.91
N TYR A 276 -20.23 1.46 8.33
CA TYR A 276 -19.71 0.21 8.86
C TYR A 276 -19.36 0.40 10.33
N ILE A 277 -19.80 -0.52 11.19
CA ILE A 277 -19.53 -0.52 12.62
C ILE A 277 -18.73 -1.77 12.98
N ILE A 278 -17.57 -1.59 13.58
CA ILE A 278 -16.63 -2.63 14.01
C ILE A 278 -16.67 -2.65 15.54
N LEU A 279 -17.35 -3.65 16.09
CA LEU A 279 -17.59 -3.81 17.51
C LEU A 279 -16.73 -4.97 18.05
N PRO A 280 -15.77 -4.72 18.96
CA PRO A 280 -14.96 -5.80 19.52
C PRO A 280 -15.81 -6.81 20.30
N HIS A 281 -15.31 -8.03 20.50
CA HIS A 281 -15.95 -8.97 21.43
C HIS A 281 -15.73 -8.57 22.89
N SER A 282 -14.54 -8.06 23.19
CA SER A 282 -14.17 -7.60 24.53
C SER A 282 -14.60 -6.16 24.78
N LEU A 283 -15.11 -5.88 25.99
CA LEU A 283 -15.46 -4.53 26.46
C LEU A 283 -14.31 -3.51 26.37
N THR A 284 -13.06 -4.00 26.38
CA THR A 284 -11.83 -3.17 26.27
C THR A 284 -11.09 -3.39 24.95
N GLY A 285 -11.69 -4.09 23.98
CA GLY A 285 -11.05 -4.48 22.73
C GLY A 285 -10.89 -3.37 21.68
N VAL A 286 -11.44 -2.17 21.91
CA VAL A 286 -11.40 -1.09 20.91
C VAL A 286 -9.97 -0.65 20.58
N ASP A 287 -9.08 -0.63 21.58
CA ASP A 287 -7.68 -0.26 21.36
C ASP A 287 -6.95 -1.34 20.55
N HIS A 288 -7.31 -2.62 20.72
CA HIS A 288 -6.82 -3.70 19.85
C HIS A 288 -7.26 -3.47 18.40
N ILE A 289 -8.53 -3.12 18.17
CA ILE A 289 -9.01 -2.77 16.82
C ILE A 289 -8.21 -1.60 16.26
N VAL A 290 -8.09 -0.48 16.98
CA VAL A 290 -7.32 0.70 16.51
C VAL A 290 -5.87 0.34 16.19
N ASN A 291 -5.28 -0.58 16.93
CA ASN A 291 -3.88 -0.99 16.76
C ASN A 291 -3.68 -1.94 15.59
N GLU A 292 -4.63 -2.84 15.33
CA GLU A 292 -4.50 -3.92 14.35
C GLU A 292 -5.30 -3.67 13.06
N ILE A 293 -6.14 -2.63 13.02
CA ILE A 293 -6.96 -2.32 11.85
C ILE A 293 -6.07 -2.07 10.63
N ASN A 294 -6.37 -2.82 9.58
CA ASN A 294 -5.65 -2.82 8.31
C ASN A 294 -6.69 -2.76 7.18
N PRO A 295 -6.56 -1.81 6.22
CA PRO A 295 -7.49 -1.68 5.10
C PRO A 295 -7.71 -2.98 4.32
N PHE A 296 -6.67 -3.80 4.17
CA PHE A 296 -6.75 -5.06 3.41
C PHE A 296 -7.53 -6.12 4.19
N THR A 297 -7.29 -6.22 5.50
CA THR A 297 -8.03 -7.09 6.41
C THR A 297 -9.51 -6.73 6.41
N LEU A 298 -9.80 -5.44 6.56
CA LEU A 298 -11.17 -4.92 6.59
C LEU A 298 -11.89 -5.12 5.26
N ALA A 299 -11.24 -4.86 4.12
CA ALA A 299 -11.82 -5.12 2.80
C ALA A 299 -12.19 -6.60 2.63
N ARG A 300 -11.33 -7.54 3.04
CA ARG A 300 -11.65 -8.98 3.00
C ARG A 300 -12.86 -9.32 3.87
N ASP A 301 -12.92 -8.78 5.08
CA ASP A 301 -14.03 -9.08 5.98
C ASP A 301 -15.35 -8.50 5.43
N VAL A 302 -15.32 -7.32 4.80
CA VAL A 302 -16.46 -6.76 4.05
C VAL A 302 -16.88 -7.65 2.88
N TRP A 303 -15.93 -8.25 2.16
CA TRP A 303 -16.20 -9.24 1.11
C TRP A 303 -16.82 -10.54 1.60
N ALA A 304 -16.58 -10.90 2.86
CA ALA A 304 -17.14 -12.12 3.47
C ALA A 304 -18.49 -11.87 4.17
N MET A 305 -19.03 -10.65 4.12
CA MET A 305 -20.31 -10.33 4.76
C MET A 305 -21.47 -11.11 4.14
N GLN A 306 -22.38 -11.53 5.01
CA GLN A 306 -23.62 -12.20 4.61
C GLN A 306 -24.81 -11.42 5.14
N GLU A 307 -25.90 -11.39 4.37
CA GLU A 307 -27.15 -10.83 4.85
C GLU A 307 -27.80 -11.78 5.85
N LEU A 308 -27.86 -11.39 7.12
CA LEU A 308 -28.39 -12.20 8.22
C LEU A 308 -29.52 -11.47 8.96
N PRO A 309 -30.52 -12.18 9.51
CA PRO A 309 -31.49 -11.60 10.43
C PRO A 309 -30.80 -11.29 11.77
N LEU A 310 -30.74 -10.00 12.13
CA LEU A 310 -30.07 -9.52 13.33
C LEU A 310 -30.98 -8.66 14.21
N ASP A 311 -30.84 -8.84 15.52
CA ASP A 311 -31.26 -7.89 16.55
C ASP A 311 -30.16 -6.83 16.73
N VAL A 312 -30.42 -5.59 16.29
CA VAL A 312 -29.43 -4.52 16.19
C VAL A 312 -29.75 -3.40 17.19
N TRP A 313 -28.79 -3.14 18.08
CA TRP A 313 -28.81 -2.05 19.06
C TRP A 313 -27.60 -1.14 18.86
N ILE A 314 -27.84 0.13 18.51
CA ILE A 314 -26.79 1.12 18.28
C ILE A 314 -27.10 2.38 19.09
N PRO A 315 -26.14 2.90 19.88
CA PRO A 315 -26.38 4.11 20.64
C PRO A 315 -26.52 5.30 19.69
N LYS A 316 -27.38 6.26 20.04
CA LYS A 316 -27.33 7.58 19.40
C LYS A 316 -26.08 8.29 19.91
N PHE A 317 -25.34 8.91 19.00
CA PHE A 317 -24.17 9.69 19.38
C PHE A 317 -24.05 10.92 18.51
N LYS A 318 -23.56 11.99 19.13
CA LYS A 318 -23.26 13.25 18.47
C LYS A 318 -22.04 13.87 19.12
N PHE A 319 -21.01 14.13 18.33
CA PHE A 319 -19.83 14.81 18.83
C PHE A 319 -19.05 15.51 17.74
N GLU A 320 -18.30 16.54 18.15
CA GLU A 320 -17.31 17.23 17.34
C GLU A 320 -15.90 16.82 17.77
N PHE A 321 -14.98 16.80 16.80
CA PHE A 321 -13.57 16.51 17.04
C PHE A 321 -12.70 17.53 16.32
N THR A 322 -11.81 18.17 17.09
CA THR A 322 -10.77 19.07 16.55
C THR A 322 -9.40 18.43 16.73
N SER A 323 -8.62 18.37 15.66
CA SER A 323 -7.28 17.80 15.64
C SER A 323 -6.24 18.74 15.06
N HIS A 324 -5.10 18.84 15.76
CA HIS A 324 -3.89 19.49 15.29
C HIS A 324 -2.97 18.40 14.75
N LEU A 325 -2.79 18.38 13.43
CA LEU A 325 -2.22 17.24 12.75
C LEU A 325 -0.71 17.35 12.56
N GLU A 326 -0.05 18.46 12.87
CA GLU A 326 1.41 18.61 12.67
C GLU A 326 2.20 17.40 13.23
N ASN A 327 2.09 17.15 14.54
CA ASN A 327 2.82 16.06 15.20
C ASN A 327 2.51 14.71 14.56
N THR A 328 1.23 14.47 14.30
CA THR A 328 0.75 13.23 13.69
C THR A 328 1.32 13.06 12.27
N LEU A 329 1.31 14.12 11.46
CA LEU A 329 1.81 14.10 10.09
C LEU A 329 3.35 13.95 10.06
N ARG A 330 4.06 14.55 11.02
CA ARG A 330 5.51 14.35 11.22
C ARG A 330 5.86 12.90 11.57
N GLU A 331 5.05 12.24 12.39
CA GLU A 331 5.16 10.82 12.69
C GLU A 331 4.91 9.94 11.45
N LEU A 332 3.95 10.34 10.61
CA LEU A 332 3.63 9.68 9.34
C LEU A 332 4.61 9.99 8.19
N GLY A 333 5.64 10.80 8.44
CA GLY A 333 6.73 11.06 7.51
C GLY A 333 6.62 12.36 6.71
N ILE A 334 5.62 13.20 6.98
CA ILE A 334 5.48 14.55 6.41
C ILE A 334 6.11 15.54 7.40
N ARG A 335 7.35 15.96 7.16
CA ARG A 335 8.13 16.77 8.12
C ARG A 335 8.57 18.10 7.52
N ASP A 336 9.19 18.03 6.35
CA ASP A 336 9.87 19.15 5.70
C ASP A 336 8.94 20.35 5.47
N ILE A 337 7.63 20.10 5.26
CA ILE A 337 6.63 21.16 5.05
C ILE A 337 6.38 22.05 6.27
N PHE A 338 6.69 21.55 7.47
CA PHE A 338 6.51 22.25 8.74
C PHE A 338 7.79 22.95 9.22
N ASP A 339 8.90 22.79 8.49
CA ASP A 339 10.20 23.34 8.82
C ASP A 339 10.57 24.48 7.85
N ASP A 340 11.58 25.27 8.20
CA ASP A 340 12.11 26.35 7.35
C ASP A 340 12.79 25.84 6.06
N THR A 341 12.97 24.53 5.96
CA THR A 341 13.46 23.82 4.78
C THR A 341 12.38 23.56 3.73
N ALA A 342 11.10 23.84 4.03
CA ALA A 342 9.98 23.63 3.11
C ALA A 342 10.20 24.28 1.73
N LEU A 343 10.07 23.48 0.67
CA LEU A 343 10.21 23.93 -0.72
C LEU A 343 8.85 24.04 -1.41
N LEU A 344 8.09 25.09 -1.06
CA LEU A 344 6.80 25.44 -1.69
C LEU A 344 6.96 26.44 -2.85
N THR A 345 8.05 26.33 -3.61
CA THR A 345 8.42 27.24 -4.71
C THR A 345 7.45 27.18 -5.90
N GLY A 346 6.63 26.14 -5.99
CA GLY A 346 5.54 26.02 -6.95
C GLY A 346 4.36 26.96 -6.65
N ILE A 347 4.24 27.45 -5.40
CA ILE A 347 3.16 28.35 -4.99
C ILE A 347 3.53 29.81 -5.26
N ALA A 348 4.72 30.26 -4.83
CA ALA A 348 5.15 31.66 -4.94
C ALA A 348 6.18 31.91 -6.05
N LYS A 349 6.10 33.09 -6.70
CA LYS A 349 7.00 33.49 -7.80
C LYS A 349 8.40 33.90 -7.32
N THR A 350 8.53 34.52 -6.16
CA THR A 350 9.80 35.10 -5.69
C THR A 350 10.58 34.11 -4.81
N ARG A 351 11.91 34.07 -4.97
CA ARG A 351 12.80 33.21 -4.18
C ARG A 351 12.84 33.59 -2.69
N ARG A 352 12.54 34.86 -2.36
CA ARG A 352 12.34 35.31 -0.96
C ARG A 352 10.98 34.88 -0.41
N GLY A 353 9.89 35.01 -1.17
CA GLY A 353 8.56 34.60 -0.72
C GLY A 353 8.41 33.08 -0.56
N SER A 354 9.07 32.30 -1.41
CA SER A 354 9.06 30.83 -1.34
C SER A 354 9.94 30.22 -0.25
N ARG A 355 10.99 30.91 0.21
CA ARG A 355 11.87 30.44 1.29
C ARG A 355 11.31 30.63 2.71
N HIS A 356 10.23 31.38 2.85
CA HIS A 356 9.56 31.61 4.14
C HIS A 356 8.15 31.02 4.15
N LEU A 357 7.76 30.29 3.10
CA LEU A 357 6.47 29.60 3.02
C LEU A 357 6.63 28.22 3.66
N MET A 358 6.18 28.11 4.91
CA MET A 358 6.05 26.85 5.64
C MET A 358 4.61 26.71 6.17
N VAL A 359 4.20 25.47 6.44
CA VAL A 359 2.92 25.20 7.10
C VAL A 359 3.16 25.23 8.60
N SER A 360 2.47 26.11 9.32
CA SER A 360 2.61 26.24 10.78
C SER A 360 1.79 25.20 11.54
N ASP A 361 0.67 24.77 10.99
CA ASP A 361 -0.20 23.73 11.55
C ASP A 361 -1.17 23.21 10.47
N VAL A 362 -1.72 22.02 10.69
CA VAL A 362 -2.86 21.50 9.92
C VAL A 362 -3.98 21.20 10.90
N VAL A 363 -4.94 22.12 10.99
CA VAL A 363 -6.10 21.97 11.86
C VAL A 363 -7.24 21.31 11.10
N HIS A 364 -7.72 20.19 11.61
CA HIS A 364 -8.87 19.48 11.07
C HIS A 364 -9.98 19.39 12.11
N LYS A 365 -11.15 19.94 11.78
CA LYS A 365 -12.37 19.85 12.58
C LYS A 365 -13.43 19.04 11.83
N SER A 366 -14.06 18.12 12.55
CA SER A 366 -15.13 17.27 12.02
C SER A 366 -16.22 17.10 13.05
N GLY A 367 -17.44 16.80 12.61
CA GLY A 367 -18.56 16.49 13.49
C GLY A 367 -19.39 15.36 12.91
N ILE A 368 -20.02 14.58 13.79
CA ILE A 368 -20.94 13.52 13.39
C ILE A 368 -22.17 13.52 14.29
N GLU A 369 -23.32 13.19 13.72
CA GLU A 369 -24.56 12.90 14.43
C GLU A 369 -25.21 11.65 13.84
N VAL A 370 -25.46 10.64 14.66
CA VAL A 370 -26.13 9.39 14.27
C VAL A 370 -27.42 9.24 15.06
N ASN A 371 -28.53 9.07 14.34
CA ASN A 371 -29.87 8.93 14.89
C ASN A 371 -30.75 7.97 14.05
N GLU A 372 -32.02 7.82 14.44
CA GLU A 372 -32.92 6.79 13.92
C GLU A 372 -33.19 6.91 12.43
N ASN A 373 -33.02 8.11 11.87
CA ASN A 373 -33.26 8.36 10.45
C ASN A 373 -32.01 8.15 9.60
N GLY A 374 -30.83 8.07 10.19
CA GLY A 374 -29.54 8.12 9.49
C GLY A 374 -28.55 9.04 10.18
N THR A 375 -27.86 9.79 9.35
CA THR A 375 -27.08 10.97 9.71
C THR A 375 -27.91 12.19 9.27
N THR A 376 -28.78 12.67 10.19
CA THR A 376 -29.78 13.80 10.21
C THR A 376 -30.98 13.85 9.19
N ALA A 377 -32.20 14.33 9.62
CA ALA A 377 -33.57 13.73 9.46
C ALA A 377 -34.68 14.31 8.48
N TYR A 378 -35.75 13.50 8.14
CA TYR A 378 -37.27 13.63 8.29
C TYR A 378 -38.08 12.38 7.76
N ALA A 379 -39.38 12.23 8.13
CA ALA A 379 -40.14 10.96 8.42
C ALA A 379 -40.98 10.23 7.32
N ALA A 380 -41.31 8.93 7.56
CA ALA A 380 -42.65 8.25 7.46
C ALA A 380 -42.53 6.70 7.39
N THR A 381 -43.50 6.00 8.01
CA THR A 381 -43.62 4.61 8.51
C THR A 381 -43.76 3.46 7.50
N GLU A 382 -43.27 2.26 7.86
CA GLU A 382 -43.90 0.97 7.51
C GLU A 382 -43.58 -0.11 8.57
N ILE A 383 -44.52 -1.03 8.80
CA ILE A 383 -44.52 -2.09 9.83
C ILE A 383 -44.24 -3.43 9.14
N GLN A 384 -43.40 -4.31 9.71
CA GLN A 384 -43.32 -5.71 9.28
C GLN A 384 -43.40 -6.72 10.45
N ILE A 385 -44.03 -7.86 10.13
CA ILE A 385 -44.42 -8.98 10.98
C ILE A 385 -43.34 -10.06 10.87
N GLY A 386 -42.86 -10.57 12.01
CA GLY A 386 -41.74 -11.50 12.09
C GLY A 386 -42.09 -12.98 11.94
N ASN A 387 -41.08 -13.78 11.60
CA ASN A 387 -41.02 -15.22 11.86
C ASN A 387 -39.69 -15.57 12.55
N LYS A 388 -39.79 -16.47 13.52
CA LYS A 388 -38.78 -16.84 14.53
C LYS A 388 -37.71 -17.76 13.93
N ILE A 389 -36.57 -17.22 13.55
CA ILE A 389 -35.32 -17.94 13.25
C ILE A 389 -34.30 -17.46 14.31
N GLU A 390 -33.41 -18.32 14.82
CA GLU A 390 -32.39 -17.93 15.81
C GLU A 390 -31.65 -16.65 15.35
N GLU A 391 -31.98 -15.51 15.99
CA GLU A 391 -31.55 -14.17 15.58
C GLU A 391 -30.12 -13.93 16.07
N GLY A 392 -29.21 -13.54 15.17
CA GLY A 392 -27.90 -13.04 15.59
C GLY A 392 -28.06 -11.68 16.27
N ALA A 393 -27.20 -11.33 17.25
CA ALA A 393 -27.30 -10.06 17.96
C ALA A 393 -26.07 -9.17 17.74
N PHE A 394 -26.32 -7.92 17.32
CA PHE A 394 -25.32 -6.86 17.23
C PHE A 394 -25.68 -5.73 18.21
N HIS A 395 -25.10 -5.79 19.40
CA HIS A 395 -25.34 -4.80 20.46
C HIS A 395 -24.09 -3.96 20.67
N ALA A 396 -24.04 -2.75 20.11
CA ALA A 396 -22.91 -1.84 20.24
C ALA A 396 -22.87 -1.17 21.63
N ASN A 397 -22.69 -1.97 22.67
CA ASN A 397 -22.84 -1.57 24.07
C ASN A 397 -21.57 -1.21 24.81
N HIS A 398 -20.47 -1.05 24.08
CA HIS A 398 -19.15 -0.70 24.57
C HIS A 398 -18.34 -0.11 23.40
N PRO A 399 -17.15 0.46 23.64
CA PRO A 399 -16.40 1.20 22.63
C PRO A 399 -16.21 0.47 21.31
N PHE A 400 -16.46 1.17 20.20
CA PHE A 400 -16.42 0.63 18.85
C PHE A 400 -15.79 1.61 17.86
N VAL A 401 -15.35 1.09 16.73
CA VAL A 401 -14.86 1.87 15.58
C VAL A 401 -15.94 1.90 14.51
N PHE A 402 -16.07 3.00 13.77
CA PHE A 402 -16.94 3.07 12.61
C PHE A 402 -16.29 3.83 11.46
N TYR A 403 -16.78 3.61 10.25
CA TYR A 403 -16.43 4.44 9.10
C TYR A 403 -17.60 4.57 8.11
N ILE A 404 -17.59 5.63 7.31
CA ILE A 404 -18.53 5.89 6.22
C ILE A 404 -17.76 5.87 4.91
N GLU A 405 -18.18 5.02 3.98
CA GLU A 405 -17.52 4.82 2.68
C GLU A 405 -18.44 5.23 1.53
N ASP A 406 -17.90 5.89 0.50
CA ASP A 406 -18.47 5.95 -0.85
C ASP A 406 -18.16 4.61 -1.55
N GLU A 407 -19.13 3.70 -1.56
CA GLU A 407 -18.97 2.34 -2.08
C GLU A 407 -18.79 2.32 -3.61
N THR A 408 -19.04 3.44 -4.30
CA THR A 408 -18.79 3.55 -5.75
C THR A 408 -17.33 3.86 -6.08
N THR A 409 -16.58 4.43 -5.12
CA THR A 409 -15.17 4.81 -5.32
C THR A 409 -14.20 4.20 -4.30
N GLY A 410 -14.71 3.52 -3.28
CA GLY A 410 -13.92 3.01 -2.15
C GLY A 410 -13.33 4.13 -1.28
N THR A 411 -13.91 5.34 -1.32
CA THR A 411 -13.40 6.50 -0.61
C THR A 411 -13.99 6.56 0.80
N VAL A 412 -13.15 6.60 1.83
CA VAL A 412 -13.60 6.79 3.22
C VAL A 412 -13.85 8.29 3.47
N LEU A 413 -15.10 8.62 3.79
CA LEU A 413 -15.55 9.98 4.12
C LEU A 413 -15.24 10.31 5.56
N TYR A 414 -15.63 9.41 6.48
CA TYR A 414 -15.41 9.55 7.90
C TYR A 414 -14.89 8.25 8.50
N VAL A 415 -14.01 8.37 9.49
CA VAL A 415 -13.58 7.27 10.34
C VAL A 415 -13.55 7.77 11.79
N GLY A 416 -14.04 6.97 12.72
CA GLY A 416 -14.14 7.37 14.11
C GLY A 416 -14.12 6.24 15.12
N LYS A 417 -13.80 6.60 16.36
CA LYS A 417 -13.87 5.77 17.55
C LYS A 417 -14.89 6.39 18.50
N VAL A 418 -15.87 5.62 18.94
CA VAL A 418 -16.80 6.00 20.00
C VAL A 418 -16.35 5.33 21.28
N GLN A 419 -15.83 6.13 22.22
CA GLN A 419 -15.49 5.71 23.58
C GLN A 419 -16.66 5.98 24.54
N ASP A 420 -17.33 7.11 24.37
CA ASP A 420 -18.48 7.56 25.16
C ASP A 420 -19.51 8.24 24.23
N PRO A 421 -20.68 7.62 23.99
CA PRO A 421 -21.73 8.19 23.13
C PRO A 421 -22.32 9.54 23.59
N LEU A 422 -22.22 9.87 24.88
CA LEU A 422 -22.74 11.12 25.45
C LEU A 422 -21.69 12.24 25.51
N ASN A 423 -20.40 11.92 25.29
CA ASN A 423 -19.36 12.93 25.22
C ASN A 423 -19.41 13.67 23.88
N THR A 424 -19.81 14.94 23.92
CA THR A 424 -20.06 15.77 22.73
C THR A 424 -18.83 16.44 22.14
N SER A 425 -17.65 16.34 22.77
CA SER A 425 -16.43 17.01 22.27
C SER A 425 -15.16 16.19 22.50
N GLY A 426 -14.27 16.22 21.51
CA GLY A 426 -12.90 15.72 21.62
C GLY A 426 -11.90 16.68 20.97
N THR A 427 -10.74 16.86 21.60
CA THR A 427 -9.68 17.75 21.09
C THR A 427 -8.32 17.12 21.32
N THR A 428 -7.47 17.12 20.29
CA THR A 428 -6.04 16.83 20.47
C THR A 428 -5.31 18.11 20.90
N GLY A 429 -4.63 18.13 22.04
CA GLY A 429 -3.88 19.31 22.47
C GLY A 429 -2.71 19.65 21.51
N LYS A 430 -2.41 20.94 21.35
CA LYS A 430 -1.19 21.40 20.67
C LYS A 430 0.01 21.16 21.61
N VAL A 431 0.63 19.99 21.52
CA VAL A 431 1.85 19.69 22.27
C VAL A 431 3.03 20.22 21.48
N GLN A 432 3.67 21.29 21.95
CA GLN A 432 4.99 21.71 21.49
C GLN A 432 6.01 20.64 21.91
N MET A 433 6.20 19.63 21.07
CA MET A 433 7.40 18.81 21.16
C MET A 433 8.46 19.49 20.31
N GLU A 434 9.55 19.95 20.94
CA GLU A 434 10.74 20.35 20.20
C GLU A 434 11.33 19.08 19.55
N PHE A 435 10.98 18.86 18.29
CA PHE A 435 11.70 17.90 17.47
C PHE A 435 13.06 18.53 17.15
N PRO A 436 14.19 17.88 17.50
CA PRO A 436 15.49 18.46 17.21
C PRO A 436 15.60 18.69 15.70
N SER A 437 15.78 19.96 15.33
CA SER A 437 16.21 20.32 13.99
C SER A 437 17.46 19.50 13.66
N ARG A 438 17.51 18.91 12.47
CA ARG A 438 18.62 18.02 12.06
C ARG A 438 19.99 18.70 12.05
N PHE A 439 20.05 20.01 12.29
CA PHE A 439 21.27 20.75 12.53
C PHE A 439 21.37 21.18 14.00
N ASN A 440 21.83 20.28 14.85
CA ASN A 440 22.54 20.66 16.07
C ASN A 440 23.97 20.10 15.98
N PRO A 441 25.01 20.94 15.78
CA PRO A 441 26.37 20.47 15.54
C PRO A 441 27.05 19.82 16.76
N ASP A 442 26.43 19.87 17.94
CA ASP A 442 26.94 19.25 19.16
C ASP A 442 25.88 18.36 19.81
N THR A 443 25.92 17.04 19.56
CA THR A 443 25.40 16.05 20.52
C THR A 443 25.92 14.65 20.20
N THR A 444 26.68 14.11 21.15
CA THR A 444 27.13 12.72 21.18
C THR A 444 25.94 11.78 21.36
N ILE A 445 25.79 10.82 20.44
CA ILE A 445 24.69 9.85 20.39
C ILE A 445 24.83 8.82 21.53
N THR A 446 23.89 8.81 22.47
CA THR A 446 23.58 7.62 23.28
C THR A 446 22.29 6.98 22.77
N PRO A 447 22.26 5.66 22.49
CA PRO A 447 21.08 5.00 21.95
C PRO A 447 20.04 4.77 23.06
N ASN A 448 18.85 5.36 22.90
CA ASN A 448 17.70 5.09 23.75
C ASN A 448 17.10 3.70 23.40
N PRO A 449 16.75 2.84 24.38
CA PRO A 449 16.20 1.52 24.11
C PRO A 449 14.77 1.59 23.56
N ALA A 450 14.43 0.61 22.71
CA ALA A 450 13.16 0.52 22.00
C ALA A 450 11.94 0.35 22.92
N VAL A 451 10.89 1.12 22.66
CA VAL A 451 9.55 0.93 23.26
C VAL A 451 8.83 -0.21 22.52
N PRO A 452 8.37 -1.27 23.21
CA PRO A 452 7.62 -2.36 22.58
C PRO A 452 6.18 -1.93 22.23
N GLY A 453 5.68 -2.28 21.04
CA GLY A 453 4.23 -2.15 20.68
C GLY A 453 3.87 -1.13 19.59
N VAL A 454 4.84 -0.41 19.02
CA VAL A 454 4.67 0.39 17.80
C VAL A 454 5.16 -0.46 16.62
N PRO A 455 4.35 -0.80 15.59
CA PRO A 455 4.95 -1.31 14.36
C PRO A 455 5.80 -0.18 13.80
N ALA A 456 7.08 -0.50 13.64
CA ALA A 456 8.08 0.44 13.18
C ALA A 456 7.55 1.21 11.96
N ALA A 457 7.67 2.54 11.98
CA ALA A 457 7.71 3.29 10.73
C ALA A 457 8.62 2.53 9.77
N ILE A 458 8.21 2.33 8.51
CA ILE A 458 8.95 1.54 7.52
C ILE A 458 10.42 1.95 7.61
N SER A 459 11.24 1.06 8.16
CA SER A 459 12.60 1.42 8.51
C SER A 459 13.37 1.72 7.22
N THR A 460 14.51 2.41 7.32
CA THR A 460 15.38 2.55 6.15
C THR A 460 15.77 1.18 5.57
N ASP A 461 15.88 0.15 6.41
CA ASP A 461 16.19 -1.22 6.02
C ASP A 461 15.00 -1.87 5.27
N ASP A 462 13.77 -1.59 5.70
CA ASP A 462 12.55 -2.03 4.99
C ASP A 462 12.40 -1.29 3.65
N ARG A 463 12.73 0.01 3.59
CA ARG A 463 12.76 0.78 2.34
C ARG A 463 13.79 0.26 1.35
N TYR A 464 14.98 -0.07 1.85
CA TYR A 464 16.05 -0.71 1.07
C TYR A 464 15.61 -2.07 0.51
N SER A 465 14.74 -2.80 1.21
CA SER A 465 14.22 -4.09 0.76
C SER A 465 13.25 -3.99 -0.43
N PHE A 466 12.53 -2.87 -0.61
CA PHE A 466 11.64 -2.69 -1.77
C PHE A 466 12.37 -2.62 -3.12
N PHE A 467 13.64 -2.20 -3.14
CA PHE A 467 14.47 -2.28 -4.35
C PHE A 467 14.45 -3.69 -4.96
N ASN A 468 14.37 -4.73 -4.12
CA ASN A 468 14.43 -6.11 -4.59
C ASN A 468 13.29 -6.48 -5.50
N ILE A 469 12.08 -6.08 -5.11
CA ILE A 469 10.87 -6.40 -5.87
C ILE A 469 10.70 -5.44 -7.04
N ASP A 470 11.04 -4.15 -6.88
CA ASP A 470 11.07 -3.22 -8.01
C ASP A 470 12.00 -3.74 -9.12
N LEU A 471 13.21 -4.20 -8.77
CA LEU A 471 14.15 -4.75 -9.73
C LEU A 471 13.60 -6.02 -10.40
N LEU A 472 13.02 -6.95 -9.62
CA LEU A 472 12.36 -8.15 -10.17
C LEU A 472 11.25 -7.78 -11.15
N GLN A 473 10.39 -6.83 -10.80
CA GLN A 473 9.30 -6.35 -11.65
C GLN A 473 9.85 -5.76 -12.96
N ARG A 474 10.85 -4.86 -12.89
CA ARG A 474 11.44 -4.26 -14.09
C ARG A 474 12.16 -5.26 -14.98
N VAL A 475 12.70 -6.34 -14.43
CA VAL A 475 13.29 -7.43 -15.22
C VAL A 475 12.18 -8.30 -15.83
N ASN A 476 11.12 -8.62 -15.07
CA ASN A 476 9.95 -9.38 -15.54
C ASN A 476 9.24 -8.73 -16.74
N GLU A 477 9.23 -7.39 -16.81
CA GLU A 477 8.70 -6.62 -17.95
C GLU A 477 9.49 -6.82 -19.25
N GLY A 478 10.75 -7.28 -19.20
CA GLY A 478 11.67 -7.34 -20.34
C GLY A 478 12.20 -8.72 -20.71
N VAL A 479 11.84 -9.76 -19.96
CA VAL A 479 12.31 -11.14 -20.19
C VAL A 479 11.08 -12.04 -20.30
N GLU A 480 11.10 -12.99 -21.23
CA GLU A 480 10.05 -14.01 -21.37
C GLU A 480 10.47 -15.34 -20.71
N GLY A 481 9.49 -16.12 -20.26
CA GLY A 481 9.73 -17.45 -19.68
C GLY A 481 10.30 -17.42 -18.24
N ASN A 482 11.00 -18.50 -17.89
CA ASN A 482 11.64 -18.71 -16.59
C ASN A 482 12.72 -17.65 -16.33
N LEU A 483 12.72 -17.09 -15.13
CA LEU A 483 13.65 -16.04 -14.73
C LEU A 483 14.18 -16.30 -13.33
N ILE A 484 15.46 -16.01 -13.14
CA ILE A 484 16.05 -15.80 -11.82
C ILE A 484 17.00 -14.60 -11.86
N LEU A 485 16.98 -13.80 -10.79
CA LEU A 485 17.97 -12.77 -10.55
C LEU A 485 18.39 -12.75 -9.09
N SER A 486 19.44 -12.01 -8.78
CA SER A 486 19.88 -11.77 -7.39
C SER A 486 19.79 -10.28 -7.06
N PRO A 487 18.71 -9.84 -6.41
CA PRO A 487 18.61 -8.46 -5.95
C PRO A 487 19.73 -8.03 -5.00
N ALA A 488 20.11 -8.90 -4.06
CA ALA A 488 21.21 -8.65 -3.14
C ALA A 488 22.55 -8.37 -3.85
N SER A 489 22.86 -9.12 -4.91
CA SER A 489 24.05 -8.90 -5.75
C SER A 489 24.00 -7.55 -6.48
N ALA A 490 22.84 -7.19 -7.06
CA ALA A 490 22.65 -5.89 -7.71
C ALA A 490 22.77 -4.71 -6.72
N LYS A 491 22.25 -4.87 -5.50
CA LYS A 491 22.40 -3.92 -4.39
C LYS A 491 23.86 -3.68 -4.03
N ILE A 492 24.67 -4.74 -3.87
CA ILE A 492 26.12 -4.61 -3.60
C ILE A 492 26.78 -3.81 -4.71
N ALA A 493 26.45 -4.14 -5.96
CA ALA A 493 27.01 -3.53 -7.15
C ALA A 493 26.70 -2.02 -7.19
N LEU A 494 25.44 -1.63 -7.04
CA LEU A 494 25.01 -0.24 -7.10
C LEU A 494 25.48 0.58 -5.89
N THR A 495 25.42 0.00 -4.68
CA THR A 495 25.89 0.70 -3.47
C THR A 495 27.41 0.89 -3.49
N SER A 496 28.16 -0.03 -4.13
CA SER A 496 29.59 0.14 -4.41
C SER A 496 29.85 1.31 -5.37
N LEU A 497 28.95 1.59 -6.33
CA LEU A 497 29.06 2.76 -7.20
C LEU A 497 28.72 4.06 -6.47
N VAL A 498 27.77 4.04 -5.53
CA VAL A 498 27.40 5.21 -4.72
C VAL A 498 28.63 5.85 -4.06
N GLU A 499 29.53 5.06 -3.47
CA GLU A 499 30.79 5.53 -2.85
C GLU A 499 31.69 6.36 -3.78
N GLY A 500 31.57 6.16 -5.09
CA GLY A 500 32.39 6.80 -6.11
C GLY A 500 31.70 7.92 -6.88
N THR A 501 30.42 8.19 -6.58
CA THR A 501 29.59 9.12 -7.36
C THR A 501 29.26 10.40 -6.61
N GLY A 502 29.13 11.50 -7.36
CA GLY A 502 28.71 12.81 -6.87
C GLY A 502 27.50 13.37 -7.63
N GLY A 503 26.99 14.51 -7.17
CA GLY A 503 25.93 15.26 -7.86
C GLY A 503 24.66 14.45 -8.17
N ARG A 504 24.09 14.70 -9.36
CA ARG A 504 22.87 14.04 -9.83
C ARG A 504 23.03 12.52 -9.95
N THR A 505 24.18 12.05 -10.43
CA THR A 505 24.49 10.62 -10.57
C THR A 505 24.35 9.87 -9.24
N ARG A 506 24.86 10.45 -8.16
CA ARG A 506 24.70 9.90 -6.81
C ARG A 506 23.23 9.89 -6.38
N HIS A 507 22.52 10.98 -6.65
CA HIS A 507 21.11 11.12 -6.27
C HIS A 507 20.22 10.07 -6.95
N GLU A 508 20.42 9.80 -8.25
CA GLU A 508 19.69 8.76 -8.98
C GLU A 508 19.94 7.36 -8.40
N LEU A 509 21.19 7.04 -8.05
CA LEU A 509 21.52 5.76 -7.42
C LEU A 509 20.89 5.61 -6.02
N LEU A 510 20.94 6.67 -5.20
CA LEU A 510 20.34 6.67 -3.86
C LEU A 510 18.82 6.56 -3.91
N ALA A 511 18.18 7.27 -4.84
CA ALA A 511 16.74 7.21 -5.05
C ALA A 511 16.29 5.80 -5.48
N ALA A 512 16.99 5.20 -6.45
CA ALA A 512 16.68 3.85 -6.92
C ALA A 512 16.87 2.81 -5.81
N LEU A 513 17.96 2.89 -5.04
CA LEU A 513 18.22 2.02 -3.88
C LEU A 513 17.35 2.36 -2.66
N ARG A 514 16.59 3.47 -2.70
CA ARG A 514 15.80 4.00 -1.59
C ARG A 514 16.63 4.22 -0.31
N LEU A 515 17.88 4.66 -0.48
CA LEU A 515 18.83 4.95 0.60
C LEU A 515 18.88 6.45 0.93
N PRO A 516 19.03 6.84 2.21
CA PRO A 516 19.28 8.23 2.58
C PRO A 516 20.70 8.65 2.13
N PRO A 517 20.96 9.95 1.95
CA PRO A 517 22.26 10.45 1.50
C PRO A 517 23.39 10.33 2.52
N ASP A 518 23.08 9.97 3.77
CA ASP A 518 24.03 9.81 4.86
C ASP A 518 24.96 8.61 4.67
N GLU A 519 26.27 8.87 4.54
CA GLU A 519 27.29 7.85 4.29
C GLU A 519 27.42 6.81 5.41
N TYR A 520 27.28 7.24 6.66
CA TYR A 520 27.36 6.32 7.80
C TYR A 520 26.18 5.34 7.76
N ILE A 521 24.98 5.83 7.45
CA ILE A 521 23.79 4.99 7.32
C ILE A 521 23.93 4.03 6.14
N ILE A 522 24.38 4.50 4.97
CA ILE A 522 24.61 3.65 3.79
C ILE A 522 25.57 2.51 4.12
N ARG A 523 26.74 2.83 4.70
CA ARG A 523 27.75 1.83 5.07
C ARG A 523 27.27 0.89 6.16
N ARG A 524 26.49 1.39 7.13
CA ARG A 524 25.90 0.56 8.19
C ARG A 524 24.89 -0.44 7.62
N ILE A 525 24.03 0.00 6.71
CA ILE A 525 23.05 -0.86 6.02
C ILE A 525 23.80 -1.92 5.21
N ALA A 526 24.72 -1.50 4.34
CA ALA A 526 25.53 -2.41 3.53
C ALA A 526 26.26 -3.46 4.38
N ARG A 527 26.87 -3.04 5.51
CA ARG A 527 27.54 -3.96 6.43
C ARG A 527 26.59 -4.95 7.10
N ARG A 528 25.35 -4.56 7.39
CA ARG A 528 24.36 -5.45 8.04
C ARG A 528 23.66 -6.38 7.07
N THR A 529 23.38 -5.94 5.85
CA THR A 529 22.60 -6.71 4.87
C THR A 529 23.49 -7.50 3.91
N LEU A 530 24.69 -7.02 3.59
CA LEU A 530 25.50 -7.56 2.50
C LEU A 530 26.71 -8.38 2.98
N MET A 531 27.41 -7.95 4.05
CA MET A 531 28.55 -8.74 4.57
C MET A 531 28.16 -10.13 5.08
N PRO A 532 27.01 -10.33 5.75
CA PRO A 532 26.63 -11.66 6.23
C PRO A 532 26.28 -12.64 5.11
N LEU A 533 26.17 -12.18 3.86
CA LEU A 533 25.81 -13.01 2.71
C LEU A 533 26.93 -13.96 2.27
N LYS A 534 28.18 -13.73 2.67
CA LYS A 534 29.24 -14.74 2.50
C LYS A 534 29.25 -15.64 3.74
N SER A 535 28.55 -16.76 3.67
CA SER A 535 28.40 -17.66 4.80
C SER A 535 28.51 -19.12 4.40
N TYR A 536 29.20 -19.89 5.24
CA TYR A 536 29.46 -21.32 5.07
C TYR A 536 28.94 -22.03 6.32
N LEU A 537 27.62 -22.18 6.44
CA LEU A 537 27.01 -22.92 7.53
C LEU A 537 26.76 -24.35 7.07
N ASN A 538 26.95 -25.33 7.97
CA ASN A 538 26.87 -26.74 7.62
C ASN A 538 25.40 -27.15 7.30
N GLY A 539 24.97 -26.92 6.05
CA GLY A 539 23.58 -27.01 5.60
C GLY A 539 23.19 -25.98 4.53
N THR A 540 23.76 -24.77 4.58
CA THR A 540 23.57 -23.71 3.57
C THR A 540 24.87 -22.95 3.35
N GLU A 541 25.22 -22.77 2.09
CA GLU A 541 26.43 -22.14 1.61
C GLU A 541 26.09 -21.06 0.61
N ILE A 542 26.57 -19.85 0.90
CA ILE A 542 26.27 -18.64 0.16
C ILE A 542 27.60 -17.95 -0.10
N ASP A 543 27.92 -17.72 -1.38
CA ASP A 543 29.10 -16.96 -1.76
C ASP A 543 28.73 -15.87 -2.76
N VAL A 544 28.92 -14.63 -2.35
CA VAL A 544 28.68 -13.45 -3.19
C VAL A 544 30.01 -12.85 -3.56
N ALA A 545 30.23 -12.64 -4.86
CA ALA A 545 31.42 -11.99 -5.38
C ALA A 545 31.00 -10.84 -6.30
N THR A 546 31.55 -9.66 -6.07
CA THR A 546 31.38 -8.50 -6.95
C THR A 546 32.75 -7.94 -7.29
N ARG A 547 32.95 -7.64 -8.57
CA ARG A 547 34.20 -7.08 -9.08
C ARG A 547 33.91 -5.94 -10.04
N LEU A 548 34.67 -4.88 -9.87
CA LEU A 548 34.65 -3.73 -10.77
C LEU A 548 35.90 -3.76 -11.67
N TRP A 549 35.67 -3.89 -12.97
CA TRP A 549 36.72 -3.92 -13.99
C TRP A 549 36.90 -2.53 -14.59
N THR A 550 38.12 -2.01 -14.60
CA THR A 550 38.44 -0.68 -15.15
C THR A 550 39.43 -0.77 -16.29
N LYS A 551 39.37 0.16 -17.25
CA LYS A 551 40.35 0.23 -18.34
C LYS A 551 41.77 0.51 -17.79
N PRO A 552 42.84 -0.11 -18.33
CA PRO A 552 44.21 0.23 -17.98
C PRO A 552 44.47 1.74 -18.11
N GLY A 553 45.16 2.32 -17.12
CA GLY A 553 45.41 3.77 -17.04
C GLY A 553 44.35 4.54 -16.24
N LEU A 554 43.21 3.94 -15.90
CA LEU A 554 42.23 4.53 -14.99
C LEU A 554 42.61 4.20 -13.53
N ALA A 555 43.30 5.11 -12.87
CA ALA A 555 43.68 4.96 -11.46
C ALA A 555 42.49 5.34 -10.56
N ALA A 556 41.96 4.36 -9.82
CA ALA A 556 40.94 4.61 -8.81
C ALA A 556 41.57 5.21 -7.55
N SER A 557 40.83 6.09 -6.87
CA SER A 557 41.27 6.70 -5.61
C SER A 557 41.48 5.65 -4.52
N SER A 558 42.49 5.86 -3.67
CA SER A 558 42.81 4.96 -2.56
C SER A 558 41.68 4.87 -1.53
N SER A 559 40.97 5.99 -1.30
CA SER A 559 39.79 6.04 -0.45
C SER A 559 38.66 5.16 -0.99
N TYR A 560 38.34 5.25 -2.29
CA TYR A 560 37.31 4.43 -2.92
C TYR A 560 37.66 2.94 -2.86
N MET A 561 38.90 2.57 -3.23
CA MET A 561 39.36 1.17 -3.14
C MET A 561 39.28 0.62 -1.71
N THR A 562 39.61 1.45 -0.72
CA THR A 562 39.53 1.06 0.70
C THR A 562 38.09 0.87 1.15
N ALA A 563 37.17 1.75 0.74
CA ALA A 563 35.75 1.64 1.04
C ALA A 563 35.14 0.35 0.44
N LEU A 564 35.44 0.04 -0.83
CA LEU A 564 34.96 -1.17 -1.49
C LEU A 564 35.36 -2.46 -0.76
N ARG A 565 36.64 -2.54 -0.35
CA ARG A 565 37.15 -3.70 0.40
C ARG A 565 36.54 -3.80 1.80
N ASN A 566 36.46 -2.68 2.51
CA ASN A 566 36.09 -2.67 3.93
C ASN A 566 34.59 -2.75 4.20
N TYR A 567 33.74 -2.31 3.25
CA TYR A 567 32.29 -2.24 3.47
C TYR A 567 31.47 -3.15 2.55
N TYR A 568 31.99 -3.49 1.37
CA TYR A 568 31.22 -4.19 0.33
C TYR A 568 31.81 -5.54 -0.09
N GLY A 569 33.05 -5.85 0.32
CA GLY A 569 33.74 -7.06 -0.13
C GLY A 569 34.04 -7.08 -1.64
N THR A 570 34.03 -5.90 -2.27
CA THR A 570 34.24 -5.71 -3.71
C THR A 570 35.70 -5.38 -3.98
N ASP A 571 36.27 -5.91 -5.06
CA ASP A 571 37.60 -5.53 -5.54
C ASP A 571 37.57 -4.85 -6.92
N ILE A 572 38.63 -4.09 -7.20
CA ILE A 572 38.87 -3.44 -8.51
C ILE A 572 40.02 -4.14 -9.21
N ARG A 573 39.82 -4.44 -10.50
CA ARG A 573 40.87 -4.99 -11.38
C ARG A 573 40.89 -4.25 -12.70
N GLN A 574 42.08 -4.03 -13.24
CA GLN A 574 42.22 -3.48 -14.58
C GLN A 574 42.03 -4.58 -15.64
N LEU A 575 41.31 -4.26 -16.72
CA LEU A 575 41.00 -5.17 -17.81
C LEU A 575 41.08 -4.46 -19.16
N ASN A 576 41.85 -5.01 -20.10
CA ASN A 576 41.99 -4.43 -21.43
C ASN A 576 40.75 -4.73 -22.30
N PHE A 577 39.81 -3.79 -22.33
CA PHE A 577 38.61 -3.88 -23.18
C PHE A 577 38.89 -3.75 -24.68
N GLY A 578 40.08 -3.28 -25.09
CA GLY A 578 40.46 -3.16 -26.50
C GLY A 578 40.52 -4.50 -27.23
N ASN A 579 40.68 -5.61 -26.50
CA ASN A 579 40.45 -6.97 -27.01
C ASN A 579 39.22 -7.57 -26.30
N ALA A 580 38.05 -7.38 -26.89
CA ALA A 580 36.76 -7.77 -26.29
C ALA A 580 36.66 -9.28 -26.00
N ASN A 581 37.28 -10.13 -26.82
CA ASN A 581 37.26 -11.58 -26.65
C ASN A 581 38.10 -12.03 -25.46
N ASP A 582 39.32 -11.51 -25.32
CA ASP A 582 40.19 -11.79 -24.18
C ASP A 582 39.57 -11.25 -22.88
N ALA A 583 39.00 -10.04 -22.93
CA ALA A 583 38.28 -9.44 -21.80
C ALA A 583 37.10 -10.32 -21.35
N ALA A 584 36.29 -10.80 -22.30
CA ALA A 584 35.19 -11.72 -22.02
C ALA A 584 35.70 -13.03 -21.39
N ASN A 585 36.79 -13.60 -21.89
CA ASN A 585 37.38 -14.84 -21.37
C ASN A 585 37.89 -14.69 -19.93
N ILE A 586 38.53 -13.57 -19.59
CA ILE A 586 38.99 -13.27 -18.23
C ILE A 586 37.81 -13.17 -17.27
N VAL A 587 36.79 -12.40 -17.67
CA VAL A 587 35.57 -12.21 -16.87
C VAL A 587 34.82 -13.53 -16.69
N ASN A 588 34.66 -14.32 -17.74
CA ASN A 588 34.03 -15.64 -17.69
C ASN A 588 34.81 -16.62 -16.79
N SER A 589 36.15 -16.55 -16.80
CA SER A 589 36.99 -17.38 -15.92
C SER A 589 36.80 -17.01 -14.45
N TRP A 590 36.78 -15.72 -14.14
CA TRP A 590 36.47 -15.23 -12.79
C TRP A 590 35.08 -15.69 -12.31
N VAL A 591 34.05 -15.62 -13.17
CA VAL A 591 32.72 -16.11 -12.76
C VAL A 591 32.70 -17.62 -12.56
N ARG A 592 33.35 -18.41 -13.42
CA ARG A 592 33.44 -19.86 -13.24
C ARG A 592 34.05 -20.23 -11.90
N GLU A 593 35.13 -19.55 -11.51
CA GLU A 593 35.78 -19.74 -10.22
C GLU A 593 34.82 -19.43 -9.05
N ASN A 594 34.16 -18.26 -9.08
CA ASN A 594 33.27 -17.84 -7.99
C ASN A 594 31.92 -18.59 -7.95
N THR A 595 31.57 -19.33 -9.00
CA THR A 595 30.33 -20.14 -9.08
C THR A 595 30.58 -21.64 -9.09
N ARG A 596 31.84 -22.07 -8.88
CA ARG A 596 32.24 -23.49 -8.87
C ARG A 596 31.86 -24.22 -10.16
N ASN A 597 32.08 -23.54 -11.29
CA ASN A 597 31.75 -23.99 -12.62
C ASN A 597 30.24 -24.18 -12.90
N ASN A 598 29.34 -23.72 -12.03
CA ASN A 598 27.90 -23.78 -12.29
C ASN A 598 27.47 -22.78 -13.37
N ILE A 599 28.17 -21.65 -13.51
CA ILE A 599 27.95 -20.66 -14.56
C ILE A 599 29.20 -20.64 -15.46
N LYS A 600 29.08 -21.17 -16.68
CA LYS A 600 30.23 -21.38 -17.58
C LYS A 600 30.65 -20.14 -18.37
N SER A 601 29.70 -19.31 -18.78
CA SER A 601 29.96 -18.10 -19.58
C SER A 601 28.87 -17.06 -19.34
N ILE A 602 29.30 -15.87 -18.95
CA ILE A 602 28.47 -14.70 -18.66
C ILE A 602 28.51 -13.63 -19.76
N ILE A 603 29.64 -13.49 -20.44
CA ILE A 603 29.84 -12.53 -21.54
C ILE A 603 30.08 -13.32 -22.81
N GLN A 604 29.24 -13.08 -23.82
CA GLN A 604 29.42 -13.68 -25.15
C GLN A 604 30.43 -12.85 -25.97
N PRO A 605 31.12 -13.45 -26.94
CA PRO A 605 31.91 -12.70 -27.91
C PRO A 605 31.05 -11.59 -28.55
N GLY A 606 31.53 -10.34 -28.49
CA GLY A 606 30.82 -9.17 -29.02
C GLY A 606 29.89 -8.43 -28.04
N THR A 607 29.67 -8.94 -26.81
CA THR A 607 28.90 -8.19 -25.79
C THR A 607 29.66 -6.99 -25.23
N LEU A 608 31.00 -7.08 -25.14
CA LEU A 608 31.85 -5.98 -24.68
C LEU A 608 32.33 -5.13 -25.87
N ASN A 609 32.31 -3.82 -25.69
CA ASN A 609 32.84 -2.86 -26.66
C ASN A 609 34.24 -2.37 -26.25
N ALA A 610 35.10 -2.04 -27.22
CA ALA A 610 36.44 -1.50 -27.01
C ALA A 610 36.44 -0.12 -26.32
N ASP A 611 35.32 0.60 -26.36
CA ASP A 611 35.11 1.87 -25.66
C ASP A 611 34.67 1.69 -24.19
N THR A 612 34.49 0.45 -23.72
CA THR A 612 34.11 0.17 -22.32
C THR A 612 35.18 0.71 -21.39
N GLN A 613 34.77 1.59 -20.47
CA GLN A 613 35.68 2.18 -19.48
C GLN A 613 35.57 1.48 -18.12
N MET A 614 34.34 1.05 -17.78
CA MET A 614 34.02 0.31 -16.57
C MET A 614 32.99 -0.77 -16.86
N LEU A 615 33.24 -1.95 -16.28
CA LEU A 615 32.32 -3.07 -16.27
C LEU A 615 32.17 -3.55 -14.83
N LEU A 616 30.93 -3.67 -14.37
CA LEU A 616 30.64 -4.22 -13.05
C LEU A 616 30.05 -5.62 -13.21
N THR A 617 30.67 -6.60 -12.57
CA THR A 617 30.24 -7.99 -12.61
C THR A 617 29.97 -8.50 -11.22
N SER A 618 28.89 -9.25 -11.06
CA SER A 618 28.60 -9.92 -9.82
C SER A 618 28.19 -11.37 -10.09
N ALA A 619 28.64 -12.27 -9.22
CA ALA A 619 28.35 -13.68 -9.25
C ALA A 619 27.89 -14.08 -7.86
N LEU A 620 26.71 -14.70 -7.77
CA LEU A 620 26.18 -15.23 -6.53
C LEU A 620 26.03 -16.75 -6.67
N TYR A 621 26.61 -17.48 -5.73
CA TYR A 621 26.44 -18.91 -5.56
C TYR A 621 25.63 -19.18 -4.30
N PHE A 622 24.65 -20.08 -4.42
CA PHE A 622 23.87 -20.55 -3.29
C PHE A 622 23.67 -22.05 -3.38
N LYS A 623 23.87 -22.70 -2.24
CA LYS A 623 23.67 -24.12 -2.06
C LYS A 623 23.01 -24.36 -0.70
N GLY A 624 21.74 -24.72 -0.65
CA GLY A 624 21.01 -25.01 0.59
C GLY A 624 20.46 -26.42 0.57
N ARG A 625 20.52 -27.15 1.69
CA ARG A 625 19.78 -28.41 1.85
C ARG A 625 18.45 -28.14 2.53
N TRP A 626 17.36 -28.75 2.08
CA TRP A 626 16.08 -28.61 2.78
C TRP A 626 16.23 -29.05 4.24
N LEU A 627 15.59 -28.33 5.15
CA LEU A 627 15.43 -28.80 6.52
C LEU A 627 14.58 -30.08 6.53
N LYS A 628 13.60 -30.16 5.61
CA LYS A 628 12.70 -31.29 5.40
C LYS A 628 12.80 -31.73 3.94
N SER A 629 13.64 -32.72 3.64
CA SER A 629 13.86 -33.21 2.28
C SER A 629 12.64 -33.96 1.74
N PHE A 630 12.50 -33.99 0.42
CA PHE A 630 11.50 -34.79 -0.27
C PHE A 630 12.02 -36.22 -0.45
N ASP A 631 11.11 -37.19 -0.38
CA ASP A 631 11.45 -38.58 -0.69
C ASP A 631 11.58 -38.74 -2.21
N ARG A 632 12.76 -39.15 -2.68
CA ARG A 632 13.04 -39.37 -4.11
C ARG A 632 12.15 -40.46 -4.69
N ASP A 633 11.83 -41.48 -3.90
CA ASP A 633 10.98 -42.57 -4.33
C ASP A 633 9.50 -42.18 -4.33
N ALA A 634 9.15 -41.00 -3.80
CA ALA A 634 7.82 -40.41 -3.85
C ALA A 634 7.65 -39.37 -4.98
N THR A 635 8.74 -38.92 -5.64
CA THR A 635 8.65 -38.01 -6.79
C THR A 635 7.86 -38.68 -7.92
N ARG A 636 6.84 -38.00 -8.47
CA ARG A 636 5.99 -38.51 -9.55
C ARG A 636 5.87 -37.47 -10.66
N VAL A 637 5.78 -37.94 -11.90
CA VAL A 637 5.41 -37.07 -13.02
C VAL A 637 3.95 -36.64 -12.83
N ARG A 638 3.70 -35.33 -12.84
CA ARG A 638 2.36 -34.76 -12.76
C ARG A 638 2.24 -33.59 -13.74
N CYS A 639 1.00 -33.21 -13.99
CA CYS A 639 0.66 -32.09 -14.86
C CYS A 639 1.08 -30.75 -14.24
N PHE A 640 1.84 -29.95 -15.00
CA PHE A 640 2.06 -28.52 -14.79
C PHE A 640 1.39 -27.75 -15.91
N ARG A 641 0.51 -26.80 -15.59
CA ARG A 641 -0.25 -26.02 -16.57
C ARG A 641 0.59 -24.84 -17.02
N VAL A 642 1.01 -24.86 -18.28
CA VAL A 642 1.76 -23.77 -18.92
C VAL A 642 0.79 -22.88 -19.71
N PRO A 643 0.85 -21.54 -19.57
CA PRO A 643 -0.01 -20.62 -20.31
C PRO A 643 -0.01 -20.88 -21.81
N GLN A 644 -1.20 -20.87 -22.44
CA GLN A 644 -1.41 -21.11 -23.89
C GLN A 644 -1.03 -22.52 -24.40
N ILE A 645 -0.24 -23.28 -23.65
CA ILE A 645 0.28 -24.61 -24.04
C ILE A 645 -0.52 -25.72 -23.36
N GLY A 646 -1.07 -25.46 -22.17
CA GLY A 646 -1.80 -26.44 -21.38
C GLY A 646 -0.87 -27.34 -20.55
N CYS A 647 -1.28 -28.57 -20.32
CA CYS A 647 -0.59 -29.50 -19.43
C CYS A 647 0.78 -29.93 -19.98
N ARG A 648 1.83 -29.83 -19.16
CA ARG A 648 3.17 -30.36 -19.39
C ARG A 648 3.58 -31.26 -18.24
N ASP A 649 4.14 -32.42 -18.57
CA ASP A 649 4.63 -33.36 -17.58
C ASP A 649 5.89 -32.81 -16.89
N VAL A 650 5.84 -32.70 -15.57
CA VAL A 650 6.98 -32.32 -14.73
C VAL A 650 7.13 -33.29 -13.55
N PRO A 651 8.35 -33.68 -13.16
CA PRO A 651 8.57 -34.35 -11.89
C PRO A 651 8.17 -33.44 -10.71
N MET A 652 7.12 -33.83 -10.00
CA MET A 652 6.63 -33.19 -8.77
C MET A 652 7.16 -33.93 -7.54
N MET A 653 7.81 -33.18 -6.68
CA MET A 653 8.35 -33.60 -5.39
C MET A 653 7.27 -33.36 -4.33
N GLU A 654 6.95 -34.36 -3.50
CA GLU A 654 5.89 -34.26 -2.48
C GLU A 654 6.43 -34.57 -1.08
N ASN A 655 6.02 -33.77 -0.10
CA ASN A 655 6.34 -33.99 1.32
C ASN A 655 5.12 -33.58 2.17
N THR A 656 4.83 -34.35 3.21
CA THR A 656 3.82 -34.00 4.21
C THR A 656 4.48 -33.70 5.54
N ALA A 657 4.41 -32.43 5.96
CA ALA A 657 4.95 -31.97 7.23
C ALA A 657 4.31 -30.64 7.64
N LYS A 658 4.69 -30.12 8.81
CA LYS A 658 4.36 -28.73 9.19
C LYS A 658 5.20 -27.73 8.40
N TYR A 659 4.56 -26.86 7.63
CA TYR A 659 5.22 -25.75 6.94
C TYR A 659 4.58 -24.44 7.39
N ARG A 660 5.31 -23.32 7.29
CA ARG A 660 4.67 -22.01 7.45
C ARG A 660 3.99 -21.66 6.14
N TYR A 661 2.66 -21.55 6.18
CA TYR A 661 1.82 -21.40 5.00
C TYR A 661 0.62 -20.54 5.35
N ASP A 662 0.23 -19.65 4.44
CA ASP A 662 -1.02 -18.89 4.51
C ASP A 662 -1.42 -18.37 3.13
N TYR A 663 -2.69 -18.00 2.97
CA TYR A 663 -3.19 -17.29 1.80
C TYR A 663 -3.07 -15.78 1.99
N ILE A 664 -2.31 -15.11 1.13
CA ILE A 664 -2.05 -13.67 1.21
C ILE A 664 -2.98 -12.95 0.26
N ALA A 665 -4.11 -12.46 0.79
CA ALA A 665 -5.17 -11.81 0.00
C ALA A 665 -4.69 -10.57 -0.77
N SER A 666 -3.73 -9.79 -0.26
CA SER A 666 -3.18 -8.63 -0.97
C SER A 666 -2.34 -9.00 -2.20
N LEU A 667 -1.99 -10.27 -2.34
CA LEU A 667 -1.26 -10.82 -3.47
C LEU A 667 -2.14 -11.77 -4.30
N ASP A 668 -3.35 -12.08 -3.83
CA ASP A 668 -4.19 -13.17 -4.35
C ASP A 668 -3.37 -14.47 -4.59
N ALA A 669 -2.56 -14.84 -3.59
CA ALA A 669 -1.63 -15.95 -3.71
C ALA A 669 -1.49 -16.76 -2.43
N ASP A 670 -1.40 -18.08 -2.60
CA ASP A 670 -0.92 -19.03 -1.60
C ASP A 670 0.59 -18.84 -1.40
N VAL A 671 1.04 -18.69 -0.14
CA VAL A 671 2.45 -18.50 0.17
C VAL A 671 2.93 -19.57 1.14
N VAL A 672 3.97 -20.31 0.76
CA VAL A 672 4.62 -21.31 1.62
C VAL A 672 6.09 -21.00 1.85
N GLU A 673 6.55 -21.16 3.08
CA GLU A 673 7.96 -21.10 3.48
C GLU A 673 8.53 -22.51 3.65
N ILE A 674 9.58 -22.78 2.88
CA ILE A 674 10.33 -24.04 2.87
C ILE A 674 11.73 -23.77 3.45
N PRO A 675 11.98 -24.12 4.73
CA PRO A 675 13.23 -23.81 5.40
C PRO A 675 14.40 -24.68 4.92
N TYR A 676 15.61 -24.11 4.91
CA TYR A 676 16.86 -24.83 4.70
C TYR A 676 17.51 -25.25 6.03
N SER A 677 18.26 -26.36 6.02
CA SER A 677 18.93 -26.94 7.18
C SER A 677 20.08 -26.07 7.69
N VAL A 678 20.27 -26.03 9.01
CA VAL A 678 21.45 -25.47 9.67
C VAL A 678 21.89 -26.44 10.77
N ARG A 679 23.12 -26.97 10.73
CA ARG A 679 23.73 -27.62 11.90
C ARG A 679 24.56 -26.60 12.67
N PHE A 680 24.24 -26.42 13.94
CA PHE A 680 25.06 -25.66 14.88
C PHE A 680 26.10 -26.59 15.50
N ASP A 681 27.37 -26.40 15.17
CA ASP A 681 28.45 -26.85 16.04
C ASP A 681 28.63 -25.79 17.14
N SER A 682 28.38 -26.18 18.39
CA SER A 682 28.71 -25.48 19.63
C SER A 682 27.86 -24.27 20.07
N TYR A 683 27.20 -24.49 21.21
CA TYR A 683 26.90 -23.62 22.36
C TYR A 683 27.15 -22.10 22.18
N ILE A 684 26.08 -21.32 22.42
CA ILE A 684 25.99 -19.84 22.50
C ILE A 684 25.58 -19.14 21.19
N ILE A 685 24.29 -19.20 20.85
CA ILE A 685 23.50 -18.03 20.42
C ILE A 685 22.07 -18.16 21.00
N SER A 686 21.56 -17.04 21.49
CA SER A 686 20.33 -16.85 22.26
C SER A 686 19.04 -17.42 21.64
N LYS A 687 18.22 -17.95 22.54
CA LYS A 687 17.03 -18.80 22.39
C LYS A 687 15.77 -18.17 21.76
N LEU A 688 15.87 -17.20 20.85
CA LEU A 688 14.69 -16.51 20.30
C LEU A 688 14.63 -16.34 18.76
N ALA A 689 15.58 -16.88 17.98
CA ALA A 689 15.60 -16.65 16.53
C ALA A 689 15.92 -17.85 15.62
N VAL A 690 16.18 -19.07 16.11
CA VAL A 690 16.59 -20.16 15.19
C VAL A 690 16.00 -21.52 15.53
N SER A 691 14.68 -21.64 15.46
CA SER A 691 14.03 -22.95 15.28
C SER A 691 13.95 -23.37 13.80
N ASN A 692 14.06 -22.43 12.84
CA ASN A 692 13.68 -22.66 11.42
C ASN A 692 14.84 -22.56 10.40
N GLY A 693 16.10 -22.56 10.84
CA GLY A 693 17.24 -22.31 9.93
C GLY A 693 17.40 -20.82 9.59
N ARG A 694 18.51 -20.43 8.96
CA ARG A 694 18.83 -19.02 8.65
C ARG A 694 18.22 -18.54 7.33
N THR A 695 17.97 -19.47 6.42
CA THR A 695 17.51 -19.18 5.05
C THR A 695 16.30 -20.03 4.72
N SER A 696 15.37 -19.49 3.95
CA SER A 696 14.17 -20.21 3.47
C SER A 696 13.89 -19.88 2.01
N MET A 697 13.24 -20.81 1.30
CA MET A 697 12.57 -20.52 0.03
C MET A 697 11.10 -20.19 0.30
N LEU A 698 10.64 -19.07 -0.26
CA LEU A 698 9.22 -18.70 -0.34
C LEU A 698 8.72 -19.01 -1.74
N ILE A 699 7.55 -19.62 -1.85
CA ILE A 699 6.84 -19.81 -3.13
C ILE A 699 5.51 -19.08 -3.04
N PHE A 700 5.24 -18.22 -4.02
CA PHE A 700 4.03 -17.42 -4.18
C PHE A 700 3.25 -17.98 -5.37
N LEU A 701 2.18 -18.70 -5.09
CA LEU A 701 1.37 -19.40 -6.07
C LEU A 701 0.02 -18.67 -6.22
N PRO A 702 -0.25 -17.99 -7.35
CA PRO A 702 -1.49 -17.23 -7.53
C PRO A 702 -2.72 -18.14 -7.44
N SER A 703 -3.79 -17.72 -6.78
CA SER A 703 -4.99 -18.56 -6.57
C SER A 703 -5.74 -18.86 -7.86
N HIS A 704 -5.77 -17.90 -8.79
CA HIS A 704 -6.54 -17.96 -10.02
C HIS A 704 -5.63 -18.07 -11.25
N GLU A 705 -5.69 -19.20 -11.96
CA GLU A 705 -4.84 -19.50 -13.13
C GLU A 705 -5.04 -18.55 -14.31
N GLU A 706 -6.26 -18.05 -14.50
CA GLU A 706 -6.64 -17.26 -15.68
C GLU A 706 -6.43 -15.76 -15.52
N SER A 707 -6.41 -15.25 -14.28
CA SER A 707 -6.35 -13.81 -14.01
C SER A 707 -4.95 -13.22 -14.23
N ASP A 708 -3.90 -14.02 -13.99
CA ASP A 708 -2.52 -13.60 -14.16
C ASP A 708 -1.60 -14.70 -14.72
N PRO A 709 -1.82 -15.14 -15.98
CA PRO A 709 -1.10 -16.27 -16.56
C PRO A 709 0.40 -16.01 -16.70
N TYR A 710 0.85 -14.76 -16.65
CA TYR A 710 2.26 -14.36 -16.80
C TYR A 710 2.87 -13.72 -15.54
N LEU A 711 2.16 -13.79 -14.41
CA LEU A 711 2.61 -13.31 -13.10
C LEU A 711 2.93 -11.80 -13.07
N GLN A 712 2.30 -11.01 -13.94
CA GLN A 712 2.51 -9.56 -14.03
C GLN A 712 1.81 -8.84 -12.88
N ILE A 713 0.60 -9.26 -12.51
CA ILE A 713 -0.17 -8.70 -11.41
C ILE A 713 0.49 -9.09 -10.09
N LEU A 714 0.76 -10.37 -9.88
CA LEU A 714 1.43 -10.86 -8.66
C LEU A 714 2.81 -10.20 -8.47
N SER A 715 3.61 -10.05 -9.54
CA SER A 715 4.89 -9.37 -9.47
C SER A 715 4.76 -7.88 -9.11
N LYS A 716 3.68 -7.22 -9.55
CA LYS A 716 3.40 -5.83 -9.23
C LYS A 716 2.91 -5.69 -7.78
N ASP A 717 2.02 -6.56 -7.33
CA ASP A 717 1.45 -6.50 -5.99
C ASP A 717 2.50 -6.80 -4.90
N LEU A 718 3.42 -7.73 -5.19
CA LEU A 718 4.59 -7.98 -4.34
C LEU A 718 5.44 -6.73 -4.08
N SER A 719 5.44 -5.73 -4.98
CA SER A 719 6.22 -4.51 -4.81
C SER A 719 5.73 -3.63 -3.65
N TYR A 720 4.51 -3.86 -3.18
CA TYR A 720 3.87 -3.10 -2.13
C TYR A 720 3.86 -3.81 -0.77
N VAL A 721 4.30 -5.07 -0.69
CA VAL A 721 4.30 -5.85 0.55
C VAL A 721 5.73 -6.09 1.06
N PRO A 722 6.16 -5.51 2.20
CA PRO A 722 7.48 -5.77 2.76
C PRO A 722 7.69 -7.26 3.06
N MET A 723 8.87 -7.79 2.74
CA MET A 723 9.22 -9.19 2.99
C MET A 723 9.10 -9.57 4.47
N LYS A 724 9.48 -8.66 5.37
CA LYS A 724 9.33 -8.85 6.81
C LYS A 724 7.86 -9.04 7.22
N THR A 725 6.96 -8.28 6.63
CA THR A 725 5.51 -8.39 6.89
C THR A 725 4.97 -9.74 6.42
N LEU A 726 5.39 -10.20 5.23
CA LEU A 726 5.04 -11.52 4.71
C LEU A 726 5.53 -12.64 5.62
N LEU A 727 6.79 -12.56 6.06
CA LEU A 727 7.38 -13.54 6.96
C LEU A 727 6.71 -13.55 8.34
N THR A 728 6.08 -12.45 8.77
CA THR A 728 5.28 -12.42 10.00
C THR A 728 3.83 -12.87 9.83
N SER A 729 3.29 -12.86 8.60
CA SER A 729 1.88 -13.18 8.34
C SER A 729 1.60 -14.66 8.11
N ILE A 730 2.63 -15.49 7.85
CA ILE A 730 2.47 -16.93 7.58
C ILE A 730 2.60 -17.78 8.85
N ASN A 731 1.74 -18.80 8.99
CA ASN A 731 1.61 -19.59 10.22
C ASN A 731 1.94 -21.07 10.01
N GLU A 732 2.43 -21.76 11.04
CA GLU A 732 2.70 -23.20 10.95
C GLU A 732 1.42 -24.01 10.76
N THR A 733 1.36 -24.74 9.65
CA THR A 733 0.22 -25.56 9.22
C THR A 733 0.73 -26.91 8.75
N GLU A 734 0.06 -28.00 9.14
CA GLU A 734 0.32 -29.33 8.57
C GLU A 734 -0.17 -29.36 7.13
N LEU A 735 0.74 -29.55 6.17
CA LEU A 735 0.54 -29.28 4.75
C LEU A 735 1.10 -30.42 3.92
N VAL A 736 0.35 -30.86 2.90
CA VAL A 736 0.90 -31.65 1.80
C VAL A 736 1.48 -30.69 0.77
N LEU A 737 2.80 -30.60 0.72
CA LEU A 737 3.55 -29.71 -0.17
C LEU A 737 4.00 -30.48 -1.41
N SER A 738 3.57 -30.04 -2.58
CA SER A 738 3.99 -30.58 -3.89
C SER A 738 4.56 -29.47 -4.76
N ILE A 739 5.86 -29.56 -5.09
CA ILE A 739 6.56 -28.56 -5.92
C ILE A 739 7.34 -29.23 -7.06
N PRO A 740 7.50 -28.59 -8.23
CA PRO A 740 8.23 -29.18 -9.33
C PRO A 740 9.73 -29.17 -9.07
N LYS A 741 10.44 -30.17 -9.60
CA LYS A 741 11.88 -30.10 -9.76
C LYS A 741 12.21 -29.19 -10.94
N PHE A 742 13.09 -28.21 -10.77
CA PHE A 742 13.41 -27.25 -11.83
C PHE A 742 14.85 -26.73 -11.77
N SER A 743 15.34 -26.28 -12.92
CA SER A 743 16.61 -25.57 -13.05
C SER A 743 16.41 -24.35 -13.94
N ILE A 744 16.82 -23.18 -13.45
CA ILE A 744 16.73 -21.91 -14.19
C ILE A 744 18.12 -21.28 -14.23
N GLU A 745 18.54 -20.85 -15.41
CA GLU A 745 19.72 -20.03 -15.61
C GLU A 745 19.30 -18.75 -16.34
N SER A 746 19.67 -17.59 -15.80
CA SER A 746 19.39 -16.30 -16.41
C SER A 746 20.68 -15.50 -16.59
N LYS A 747 20.77 -14.81 -17.73
CA LYS A 747 21.88 -13.92 -18.10
C LYS A 747 21.28 -12.55 -18.37
N LEU A 748 21.49 -11.60 -17.47
CA LEU A 748 20.78 -10.33 -17.45
C LEU A 748 21.77 -9.17 -17.61
N ASP A 749 21.43 -8.25 -18.51
CA ASP A 749 21.98 -6.89 -18.47
C ASP A 749 20.98 -5.98 -17.74
N LEU A 750 21.38 -5.51 -16.56
CA LEU A 750 20.52 -4.70 -15.71
C LEU A 750 20.44 -3.24 -16.16
N ARG A 751 21.16 -2.83 -17.21
CA ARG A 751 21.13 -1.44 -17.71
C ARG A 751 19.71 -0.95 -18.01
N SER A 752 18.96 -1.66 -18.85
CA SER A 752 17.61 -1.24 -19.24
C SER A 752 16.62 -1.26 -18.05
N PRO A 753 16.55 -2.32 -17.21
CA PRO A 753 15.78 -2.30 -15.97
C PRO A 753 16.12 -1.12 -15.05
N LEU A 754 17.40 -0.83 -14.83
CA LEU A 754 17.85 0.24 -13.94
C LEU A 754 17.54 1.64 -14.50
N MET A 755 17.63 1.84 -15.81
CA MET A 755 17.19 3.08 -16.45
C MET A 755 15.68 3.32 -16.24
N ARG A 756 14.86 2.27 -16.27
CA ARG A 756 13.42 2.35 -15.92
C ARG A 756 13.18 2.60 -14.43
N MET A 757 14.15 2.30 -13.57
CA MET A 757 14.14 2.66 -12.14
C MET A 757 14.69 4.07 -11.88
N GLY A 758 15.02 4.84 -12.93
CA GLY A 758 15.51 6.22 -12.80
C GLY A 758 17.03 6.37 -12.74
N VAL A 759 17.80 5.27 -12.86
CA VAL A 759 19.26 5.29 -12.90
C VAL A 759 19.72 5.51 -14.34
N GLN A 760 20.00 6.76 -14.72
CA GLN A 760 20.30 7.15 -16.10
C GLN A 760 21.72 7.69 -16.26
N ASP A 761 22.13 8.60 -15.37
CA ASP A 761 23.36 9.37 -15.49
C ASP A 761 24.58 8.46 -15.60
N ILE A 762 24.66 7.38 -14.81
CA ILE A 762 25.80 6.43 -14.78
C ILE A 762 26.12 5.82 -16.16
N PHE A 763 25.14 5.77 -17.06
CA PHE A 763 25.27 5.21 -18.41
C PHE A 763 25.56 6.29 -19.47
N SER A 764 25.61 7.56 -19.07
CA SER A 764 25.75 8.71 -19.94
C SER A 764 27.11 9.39 -19.78
N PRO A 765 27.52 10.27 -20.72
CA PRO A 765 28.70 11.11 -20.55
C PRO A 765 28.58 12.14 -19.41
N ALA A 766 27.39 12.36 -18.85
CA ALA A 766 27.18 13.28 -17.72
C ALA A 766 27.44 12.60 -16.35
N ALA A 767 27.81 11.31 -16.34
CA ALA A 767 28.08 10.56 -15.13
C ALA A 767 29.19 11.21 -14.30
N ASN A 768 28.89 11.54 -13.05
CA ASN A 768 29.86 12.06 -12.12
C ASN A 768 30.46 10.92 -11.28
N PHE A 769 31.56 10.35 -11.75
CA PHE A 769 32.39 9.38 -11.04
C PHE A 769 33.69 9.98 -10.48
N THR A 770 33.69 11.28 -10.17
CA THR A 770 34.89 11.97 -9.65
C THR A 770 35.40 11.41 -8.33
N GLY A 771 34.55 10.70 -7.57
CA GLY A 771 34.95 9.96 -6.37
C GLY A 771 35.79 8.70 -6.68
N ILE A 772 35.65 8.13 -7.89
CA ILE A 772 36.46 7.00 -8.36
C ILE A 772 37.76 7.49 -8.95
N THR A 773 37.71 8.43 -9.90
CA THR A 773 38.90 8.93 -10.61
C THR A 773 38.66 10.34 -11.12
N SER A 774 39.72 11.11 -11.37
CA SER A 774 39.65 12.50 -11.82
C SER A 774 39.25 12.68 -13.29
N ASN A 775 38.88 11.60 -13.99
CA ASN A 775 38.47 11.65 -15.40
C ASN A 775 36.98 11.97 -15.53
N GLU A 776 36.66 13.08 -16.23
CA GLU A 776 35.29 13.59 -16.39
C GLU A 776 34.43 12.80 -17.40
N TYR A 777 34.99 11.84 -18.13
CA TYR A 777 34.26 11.09 -19.17
C TYR A 777 33.97 9.63 -18.81
N LEU A 778 34.00 9.30 -17.52
CA LEU A 778 33.79 7.95 -17.02
C LEU A 778 32.32 7.56 -17.06
N ARG A 779 31.99 6.37 -17.59
CA ARG A 779 30.63 5.82 -17.59
C ARG A 779 30.63 4.31 -17.41
N VAL A 780 29.54 3.77 -16.88
CA VAL A 780 29.27 2.34 -16.85
C VAL A 780 28.73 1.90 -18.21
N GLY A 781 29.37 0.90 -18.82
CA GLY A 781 28.89 0.36 -20.10
C GLY A 781 27.64 -0.52 -19.90
N ASN A 782 27.79 -1.54 -19.07
CA ASN A 782 26.78 -2.55 -18.76
C ASN A 782 26.90 -3.00 -17.30
N ILE A 783 25.81 -3.54 -16.74
CA ILE A 783 25.80 -4.19 -15.43
C ILE A 783 25.31 -5.61 -15.65
N ILE A 784 26.24 -6.56 -15.69
CA ILE A 784 25.93 -7.95 -16.04
C ILE A 784 25.73 -8.76 -14.76
N GLN A 785 24.58 -9.42 -14.68
CA GLN A 785 24.26 -10.36 -13.61
C GLN A 785 23.84 -11.71 -14.20
N ASN A 786 24.44 -12.76 -13.65
CA ASN A 786 24.04 -14.12 -13.95
C ASN A 786 23.64 -14.83 -12.67
N ALA A 787 22.53 -15.54 -12.74
CA ALA A 787 22.03 -16.34 -11.65
C ALA A 787 21.61 -17.71 -12.19
N LYS A 788 21.92 -18.75 -11.43
CA LYS A 788 21.45 -20.11 -11.70
C LYS A 788 20.92 -20.70 -10.40
N ILE A 789 19.76 -21.36 -10.49
CA ILE A 789 19.19 -22.16 -9.43
C ILE A 789 18.86 -23.55 -9.96
N GLU A 790 19.05 -24.55 -9.11
CA GLU A 790 18.60 -25.91 -9.34
C GLU A 790 17.93 -26.39 -8.05
N VAL A 791 16.67 -26.79 -8.14
CA VAL A 791 15.82 -27.21 -7.02
C VAL A 791 15.52 -28.69 -7.21
N ASP A 792 15.92 -29.51 -6.24
CA ASP A 792 15.70 -30.95 -6.21
C ASP A 792 15.17 -31.44 -4.85
N GLU A 793 15.04 -32.76 -4.71
CA GLU A 793 14.48 -33.39 -3.52
C GLU A 793 15.29 -33.14 -2.24
N GLN A 794 16.57 -32.81 -2.37
CA GLN A 794 17.51 -32.64 -1.25
C GLN A 794 17.71 -31.16 -0.89
N GLY A 795 17.48 -30.25 -1.82
CA GLY A 795 17.66 -28.83 -1.61
C GLY A 795 17.85 -28.05 -2.90
N THR A 796 18.54 -26.95 -2.75
CA THR A 796 19.24 -26.25 -3.82
C THR A 796 20.72 -26.68 -3.80
N ILE A 797 21.02 -27.71 -4.60
CA ILE A 797 22.33 -28.33 -4.91
C ILE A 797 23.00 -29.12 -3.73
N ALA A 798 23.44 -30.37 -3.99
CA ALA A 798 23.25 -31.55 -3.11
C ALA A 798 24.34 -31.98 -2.07
N ALA A 799 23.92 -32.77 -1.05
CA ALA A 799 24.49 -34.04 -0.51
C ALA A 799 23.65 -34.59 0.69
N ALA A 800 23.30 -35.89 0.65
CA ALA A 800 22.16 -36.54 1.33
C ALA A 800 22.28 -36.85 2.84
N VAL A 801 21.16 -36.82 3.57
CA VAL A 801 20.79 -37.67 4.72
C VAL A 801 19.25 -37.73 4.82
N THR A 802 18.67 -38.94 4.85
CA THR A 802 17.23 -39.22 4.91
C THR A 802 16.70 -39.16 6.35
N GLU A 803 15.57 -38.49 6.59
CA GLU A 803 14.82 -38.55 7.86
C GLU A 803 13.36 -38.96 7.58
N LEU A 804 12.89 -40.00 8.27
CA LEU A 804 11.58 -40.65 8.05
C LEU A 804 10.46 -39.92 8.80
N GLY A 805 9.49 -39.36 8.08
CA GLY A 805 8.27 -38.77 8.65
C GLY A 805 7.09 -39.75 8.65
N ILE A 806 6.37 -39.85 9.76
CA ILE A 806 5.17 -40.70 9.94
C ILE A 806 3.94 -39.95 9.40
N VAL A 807 3.13 -40.61 8.55
CA VAL A 807 1.84 -40.08 8.06
C VAL A 807 0.71 -40.50 9.00
N PRO A 808 -0.05 -39.58 9.62
CA PRO A 808 -1.21 -39.95 10.41
C PRO A 808 -2.42 -40.27 9.51
N LEU A 809 -3.07 -41.40 9.78
CA LEU A 809 -4.33 -41.83 9.17
C LEU A 809 -5.50 -41.40 10.07
N MET A 810 -6.07 -40.21 9.87
CA MET A 810 -7.47 -39.90 10.23
C MET A 810 -7.94 -38.53 9.71
N GLY A 811 -8.94 -38.55 8.82
CA GLY A 811 -10.19 -37.76 8.91
C GLY A 811 -10.20 -36.23 8.83
N ASN A 812 -9.08 -35.50 8.92
CA ASN A 812 -9.05 -34.07 8.65
C ASN A 812 -8.53 -33.81 7.24
N ILE A 813 -9.25 -32.98 6.47
CA ILE A 813 -8.81 -32.53 5.14
C ILE A 813 -7.56 -31.67 5.35
N MET A 814 -6.37 -32.29 5.25
CA MET A 814 -5.12 -31.56 5.30
C MET A 814 -5.04 -30.63 4.08
N PRO A 815 -4.71 -29.33 4.26
CA PRO A 815 -4.52 -28.44 3.14
C PRO A 815 -3.40 -28.95 2.23
N THR A 816 -3.54 -28.70 0.93
CA THR A 816 -2.57 -29.11 -0.10
C THR A 816 -2.04 -27.86 -0.80
N PHE A 817 -0.71 -27.69 -0.83
CA PHE A 817 -0.07 -26.68 -1.66
C PHE A 817 0.55 -27.39 -2.86
N ILE A 818 -0.01 -27.19 -4.06
CA ILE A 818 0.45 -27.84 -5.29
C ILE A 818 0.88 -26.77 -6.28
N ALA A 819 2.19 -26.57 -6.46
CA ALA A 819 2.75 -25.59 -7.39
C ALA A 819 2.74 -26.11 -8.85
N ASN A 820 1.55 -26.39 -9.39
CA ASN A 820 1.32 -26.97 -10.72
C ASN A 820 1.01 -25.95 -11.83
N ARG A 821 1.35 -24.69 -11.61
CA ARG A 821 1.11 -23.55 -12.52
C ARG A 821 2.18 -22.49 -12.28
N PRO A 822 2.29 -21.44 -13.12
CA PRO A 822 3.31 -20.43 -12.93
C PRO A 822 3.30 -19.84 -11.52
N PHE A 823 4.48 -19.66 -10.94
CA PHE A 823 4.65 -19.10 -9.60
C PHE A 823 5.89 -18.21 -9.50
N ILE A 824 5.88 -17.29 -8.54
CA ILE A 824 7.06 -16.52 -8.13
C ILE A 824 7.72 -17.23 -6.95
N PHE A 825 9.05 -17.19 -6.87
CA PHE A 825 9.78 -17.70 -5.71
C PHE A 825 10.86 -16.72 -5.27
N ALA A 826 11.20 -16.77 -3.99
CA ALA A 826 12.29 -15.98 -3.41
C ALA A 826 13.09 -16.83 -2.41
N ILE A 827 14.41 -16.69 -2.41
CA ILE A 827 15.27 -17.22 -1.35
C ILE A 827 15.62 -16.06 -0.43
N VAL A 828 15.29 -16.19 0.85
CA VAL A 828 15.41 -15.11 1.84
C VAL A 828 16.35 -15.53 2.97
N ASP A 829 17.17 -14.59 3.44
CA ASP A 829 17.86 -14.70 4.73
C ASP A 829 16.91 -14.17 5.82
N LEU A 830 16.46 -15.03 6.72
CA LEU A 830 15.45 -14.71 7.73
C LEU A 830 15.96 -13.74 8.80
N VAL A 831 17.29 -13.67 9.01
CA VAL A 831 17.90 -12.78 10.02
C VAL A 831 17.90 -11.34 9.53
N THR A 832 18.22 -11.15 8.25
CA THR A 832 18.32 -9.83 7.60
C THR A 832 17.06 -9.44 6.84
N SER A 833 16.14 -10.38 6.61
CA SER A 833 15.00 -10.26 5.70
C SER A 833 15.39 -9.94 4.24
N GLU A 834 16.66 -10.15 3.88
CA GLU A 834 17.18 -9.81 2.55
C GLU A 834 16.86 -10.92 1.53
N VAL A 835 16.47 -10.50 0.33
CA VAL A 835 16.14 -11.41 -0.78
C VAL A 835 17.40 -11.71 -1.57
N LEU A 836 17.90 -12.93 -1.41
CA LEU A 836 19.13 -13.42 -2.04
C LEU A 836 18.92 -13.68 -3.53
N PHE A 837 17.83 -14.39 -3.83
CA PHE A 837 17.36 -14.69 -5.17
C PHE A 837 15.87 -14.44 -5.25
N ALA A 838 15.43 -13.98 -6.40
CA ALA A 838 14.03 -13.94 -6.74
C ALA A 838 13.85 -14.32 -8.20
N GLY A 839 12.74 -14.96 -8.51
CA GLY A 839 12.49 -15.45 -9.84
C GLY A 839 11.06 -15.87 -10.05
N ARG A 840 10.77 -16.30 -11.27
CA ARG A 840 9.50 -16.93 -11.62
C ARG A 840 9.75 -18.19 -12.42
N PHE A 841 8.90 -19.17 -12.19
CA PHE A 841 8.86 -20.41 -12.94
C PHE A 841 7.56 -20.45 -13.74
N MET A 842 7.68 -20.44 -15.07
CA MET A 842 6.59 -20.45 -16.04
C MET A 842 6.27 -21.84 -16.58
N GLY A 843 7.23 -22.77 -16.50
CA GLY A 843 7.09 -24.16 -16.96
C GLY A 843 8.44 -24.87 -17.12
N PRO A 844 8.42 -26.21 -17.25
CA PRO A 844 9.61 -27.05 -17.39
C PRO A 844 10.35 -26.88 -18.73
#